data_AF-A0A8J5J3Q4-F1
#
_entry.id   AF-A0A8J5J3Q4-F1
#
_cell.length_a   1.000
_cell.length_b   1.000
_cell.length_c   1.000
_cell.angle_alpha   90.00
_cell.angle_beta   90.00
_cell.angle_gamma   90.00
#
_symmetry.space_group_name_H-M   'P 1'
#
loop_
_entity.id
_entity.type
_entity.pdbx_description
1 polymer ?
#
loop_
_entity_poly.entity_id
_entity_poly.type
_entity_poly.pdbx_seq_one_letter_code
_entity_poly.pdbx_strand_id
1 'polypeptide(L)'
;MNRVKLSLRESDEKKYQDWPFAILFIVNFGVIFVLMASLGVNAVKSNNNLRDSLSDNNMKNLAGVASAMATLAMTVAVMMTKMIPSYARGMIIFVLWSNFGVAITFAGIGIAIGDYILLAMNRRKSRGAAACIAECLLSFLESIIKYFNRWAYIYVGIYGYSFMQAGSSVSQLFLQRGFTALVNDDLVRIVIRLTAIGVGLICAGVGAVVAELSEAFTFESSTSFVVGFSVALTPLAVISSSVATIFVCFAEDPAPFQRSHPELYAALAQGWHSLHPECIISVAPQYLFIMSDEEEYDFDYSDEDEDMEDAEAAVQIENAYYSAKQLLEGEPPRREEALGALAQVLELQNEQTDWGFKALKRIVKLLFELQRHDEAMRRYEELLGYTKTAVTRNVGEKGINSILDFNWEILQRFYETTLETLKEARNERLWFKTSVKLGNLLYEIGDFSRLTKIIKELLASCSDEDADDGVRKNSQLLEVYALQIQMYTAQKDNKKLVSIYEKALRTKSGVAHPKIIGVIHECGGKMYMMQREWDKARSDFFSGFKSYDEAGEPRRLQCLKYLVLANMLSESQVNVFDSQEAKPYENDKEIVAMTKLTDAFLHDEIKTFEQVLNRNQETIMDDPFIKHYIDSLLRTIRSKVLLKIIKPYRRMDTQYIARELNGIPLSEVESLLSALVLDKKIEARIDQVHHTLVLLDRKPEKFQTSIQGWCDALYKFHSLTMDRIGTGM
;
A
#
# COMPACT_ATOMS: atom_id res chain seq x y z
N MET A 1 2.16 -14.40 17.25
CA MET A 1 1.94 -14.91 15.88
C MET A 1 2.34 -13.82 14.91
N ASN A 2 3.46 -14.09 14.24
CA ASN A 2 4.27 -13.15 13.48
C ASN A 2 3.55 -12.69 12.22
N ARG A 3 3.44 -11.37 11.99
CA ARG A 3 3.38 -10.81 10.64
C ARG A 3 4.58 -9.90 10.42
N VAL A 4 5.16 -10.13 9.25
CA VAL A 4 6.54 -9.90 8.86
C VAL A 4 6.73 -8.43 8.53
N LYS A 5 7.79 -7.85 9.11
CA LYS A 5 8.37 -6.56 8.73
C LYS A 5 8.69 -6.60 7.24
N LEU A 6 7.98 -5.80 6.45
CA LEU A 6 8.35 -5.50 5.06
C LEU A 6 9.23 -4.25 5.09
N SER A 7 10.49 -4.46 5.46
CA SER A 7 11.57 -3.50 5.23
C SER A 7 11.95 -3.58 3.75
N LEU A 8 11.52 -2.62 2.95
CA LEU A 8 12.19 -2.32 1.69
C LEU A 8 13.57 -1.79 2.05
N ARG A 9 14.57 -2.62 1.83
CA ARG A 9 15.98 -2.27 1.88
C ARG A 9 16.27 -1.65 0.50
N GLU A 10 16.34 -0.32 0.36
CA GLU A 10 17.15 0.21 -0.75
C GLU A 10 18.58 -0.14 -0.37
N SER A 11 19.06 -1.18 -1.01
CA SER A 11 20.48 -1.25 -1.31
C SER A 11 20.85 -0.03 -2.15
N ASP A 12 21.80 0.74 -1.63
CA ASP A 12 22.92 1.35 -2.35
C ASP A 12 22.93 1.02 -3.83
N GLU A 13 22.94 2.04 -4.70
CA GLU A 13 23.16 1.96 -6.15
C GLU A 13 23.46 0.54 -6.67
N LYS A 14 22.43 -0.29 -6.80
CA LYS A 14 22.62 -1.65 -7.31
C LYS A 14 22.75 -1.54 -8.82
N LYS A 15 23.98 -1.30 -9.25
CA LYS A 15 24.51 -1.78 -10.52
C LYS A 15 23.93 -3.17 -10.75
N TYR A 16 22.99 -3.30 -11.69
CA TYR A 16 22.22 -4.51 -11.95
C TYR A 16 23.14 -5.74 -11.87
N GLN A 17 23.00 -6.54 -10.82
CA GLN A 17 23.71 -7.80 -10.67
C GLN A 17 22.97 -8.88 -11.47
N ASP A 18 22.79 -8.63 -12.77
CA ASP A 18 22.17 -9.60 -13.69
C ASP A 18 23.14 -10.71 -14.07
N TRP A 19 24.44 -10.51 -13.82
CA TRP A 19 25.51 -11.44 -14.20
C TRP A 19 25.39 -12.84 -13.57
N PRO A 20 24.99 -13.04 -12.29
CA PRO A 20 24.73 -14.36 -11.73
C PRO A 20 23.56 -15.09 -12.41
N PHE A 21 22.51 -14.37 -12.81
CA PHE A 21 21.37 -14.94 -13.52
C PHE A 21 21.68 -15.20 -15.00
N ALA A 22 22.49 -14.35 -15.62
CA ALA A 22 23.05 -14.59 -16.95
C ALA A 22 23.99 -15.82 -16.95
N ILE A 23 24.79 -15.99 -15.90
CA ILE A 23 25.56 -17.23 -15.68
C ILE A 23 24.61 -18.40 -15.50
N LEU A 24 23.56 -18.29 -14.68
CA LEU A 24 22.59 -19.35 -14.50
C LEU A 24 21.88 -19.73 -15.81
N PHE A 25 21.59 -18.74 -16.67
CA PHE A 25 21.03 -18.95 -18.00
C PHE A 25 22.01 -19.68 -18.93
N ILE A 26 23.29 -19.27 -18.94
CA ILE A 26 24.37 -19.94 -19.70
C ILE A 26 24.61 -21.36 -19.15
N VAL A 27 24.56 -21.54 -17.84
CA VAL A 27 24.70 -22.84 -17.16
C VAL A 27 23.51 -23.73 -17.47
N ASN A 28 22.27 -23.20 -17.46
CA ASN A 28 21.09 -23.97 -17.81
C ASN A 28 21.13 -24.39 -19.29
N PHE A 29 21.57 -23.51 -20.18
CA PHE A 29 21.85 -23.86 -21.57
C PHE A 29 22.93 -24.95 -21.69
N GLY A 30 24.02 -24.82 -20.92
CA GLY A 30 25.07 -25.83 -20.82
C GLY A 30 24.57 -27.17 -20.27
N VAL A 31 23.69 -27.16 -19.27
CA VAL A 31 23.07 -28.35 -18.67
C VAL A 31 22.10 -29.01 -19.64
N ILE A 32 21.28 -28.24 -20.36
CA ILE A 32 20.41 -28.77 -21.43
C ILE A 32 21.26 -29.40 -22.53
N PHE A 33 22.36 -28.75 -22.93
CA PHE A 33 23.30 -29.29 -23.90
C PHE A 33 23.98 -30.59 -23.41
N VAL A 34 24.43 -30.63 -22.16
CA VAL A 34 25.04 -31.82 -21.53
C VAL A 34 24.02 -32.94 -21.32
N LEU A 35 22.78 -32.62 -20.94
CA LEU A 35 21.69 -33.61 -20.82
C LEU A 35 21.29 -34.15 -22.19
N MET A 36 21.22 -33.31 -23.23
CA MET A 36 21.00 -33.79 -24.60
C MET A 36 22.14 -34.70 -25.07
N ALA A 37 23.40 -34.34 -24.77
CA ALA A 37 24.54 -35.20 -25.08
C ALA A 37 24.52 -36.50 -24.25
N SER A 38 24.18 -36.46 -22.97
CA SER A 38 24.17 -37.61 -22.06
C SER A 38 22.99 -38.57 -22.32
N LEU A 39 21.78 -38.03 -22.50
CA LEU A 39 20.59 -38.81 -22.85
C LEU A 39 20.70 -39.33 -24.29
N GLY A 40 21.27 -38.55 -25.21
CA GLY A 40 21.60 -38.99 -26.56
C GLY A 40 22.59 -40.16 -26.56
N VAL A 41 23.69 -40.06 -25.81
CA VAL A 41 24.68 -41.14 -25.66
C VAL A 41 24.08 -42.39 -25.00
N ASN A 42 23.17 -42.23 -24.02
CA ASN A 42 22.50 -43.36 -23.36
C ASN A 42 21.45 -44.03 -24.26
N ALA A 43 20.70 -43.27 -25.06
CA ALA A 43 19.78 -43.81 -26.06
C ALA A 43 20.53 -44.58 -27.16
N VAL A 44 21.69 -44.08 -27.58
CA VAL A 44 22.61 -44.75 -28.52
C VAL A 44 23.21 -46.02 -27.90
N LYS A 45 23.61 -45.99 -26.63
CA LYS A 45 24.14 -47.18 -25.93
C LYS A 45 23.10 -48.26 -25.66
N SER A 46 21.82 -47.89 -25.52
CA SER A 46 20.72 -48.81 -25.24
C SER A 46 20.27 -49.60 -26.48
N ASN A 47 20.66 -49.18 -27.69
CA ASN A 47 20.23 -49.81 -28.93
C ASN A 47 21.42 -50.53 -29.59
N ASN A 48 21.48 -51.86 -29.44
CA ASN A 48 22.64 -52.68 -29.84
C ASN A 48 22.98 -52.55 -31.33
N ASN A 49 21.99 -52.29 -32.20
CA ASN A 49 22.22 -52.10 -33.64
C ASN A 49 22.88 -50.73 -33.97
N LEU A 50 22.72 -49.72 -33.13
CA LEU A 50 23.33 -48.39 -33.33
C LEU A 50 24.80 -48.37 -32.88
N ARG A 51 25.14 -49.20 -31.89
CA ARG A 51 26.47 -49.22 -31.26
C ARG A 51 27.57 -49.76 -32.17
N ASP A 52 27.23 -50.69 -33.07
CA ASP A 52 28.18 -51.30 -34.01
C ASP A 52 28.42 -50.44 -35.27
N SER A 53 27.62 -49.40 -35.52
CA SER A 53 27.70 -48.52 -36.71
C SER A 53 28.45 -47.18 -36.45
N LEU A 54 28.77 -46.87 -35.20
CA LEU A 54 29.37 -45.59 -34.81
C LEU A 54 30.89 -45.69 -34.63
N SER A 55 31.64 -45.40 -35.70
CA SER A 55 33.04 -44.93 -35.59
C SER A 55 33.09 -43.58 -34.86
N ASP A 56 34.16 -43.28 -34.11
CA ASP A 56 34.38 -41.99 -33.42
C ASP A 56 34.17 -40.75 -34.32
N ASN A 57 34.36 -40.91 -35.64
CA ASN A 57 34.11 -39.86 -36.63
C ASN A 57 32.61 -39.56 -36.82
N ASN A 58 31.74 -40.56 -36.70
CA ASN A 58 30.29 -40.40 -36.82
C ASN A 58 29.69 -39.74 -35.58
N MET A 59 30.27 -39.96 -34.39
CA MET A 59 29.87 -39.26 -33.17
C MET A 59 30.18 -37.75 -33.24
N LYS A 60 31.34 -37.38 -33.80
CA LYS A 60 31.70 -35.97 -34.04
C LYS A 60 30.79 -35.33 -35.09
N ASN A 61 30.44 -36.07 -36.15
CA ASN A 61 29.51 -35.59 -37.18
C ASN A 61 28.08 -35.43 -36.64
N LEU A 62 27.59 -36.35 -35.80
CA LEU A 62 26.30 -36.27 -35.11
C LEU A 62 26.23 -35.05 -34.19
N ALA A 63 27.26 -34.85 -33.38
CA ALA A 63 27.37 -33.67 -32.52
C ALA A 63 27.45 -32.37 -33.35
N GLY A 64 28.14 -32.41 -34.49
CA GLY A 64 28.21 -31.31 -35.46
C GLY A 64 26.84 -30.96 -36.04
N VAL A 65 26.08 -31.94 -36.52
CA VAL A 65 24.73 -31.73 -37.09
C VAL A 65 23.74 -31.24 -36.02
N ALA A 66 23.75 -31.84 -34.83
CA ALA A 66 22.93 -31.37 -33.71
C ALA A 66 23.28 -29.93 -33.30
N SER A 67 24.57 -29.56 -33.31
CA SER A 67 25.02 -28.19 -33.03
C SER A 67 24.61 -27.21 -34.13
N ALA A 68 24.64 -27.61 -35.40
CA ALA A 68 24.19 -26.82 -36.53
C ALA A 68 22.67 -26.60 -36.51
N MET A 69 21.90 -27.62 -36.13
CA MET A 69 20.45 -27.50 -35.97
C MET A 69 20.06 -26.64 -34.77
N ALA A 70 20.76 -26.76 -33.63
CA ALA A 70 20.52 -25.92 -32.47
C ALA A 70 20.85 -24.44 -32.74
N THR A 71 21.94 -24.18 -33.47
CA THR A 71 22.30 -22.81 -33.90
C THR A 71 21.31 -22.25 -34.92
N LEU A 72 20.81 -23.06 -35.85
CA LEU A 72 19.73 -22.66 -36.77
C LEU A 72 18.43 -22.35 -36.01
N ALA A 73 18.01 -23.21 -35.09
CA ALA A 73 16.82 -22.99 -34.27
C ALA A 73 16.95 -21.70 -33.44
N MET A 74 18.12 -21.44 -32.87
CA MET A 74 18.40 -20.23 -32.08
C MET A 74 18.39 -18.97 -32.93
N THR A 75 19.03 -18.99 -34.12
CA THR A 75 19.04 -17.84 -35.03
C THR A 75 17.65 -17.49 -35.54
N VAL A 76 16.86 -18.51 -35.90
CA VAL A 76 15.45 -18.34 -36.30
C VAL A 76 14.61 -17.84 -35.12
N ALA A 77 14.79 -18.38 -33.92
CA ALA A 77 14.06 -17.91 -32.74
C ALA A 77 14.39 -16.46 -32.38
N VAL A 78 15.65 -16.05 -32.45
CA VAL A 78 16.08 -14.66 -32.25
C VAL A 78 15.54 -13.75 -33.36
N MET A 79 15.54 -14.18 -34.62
CA MET A 79 14.91 -13.43 -35.70
C MET A 79 13.41 -13.23 -35.45
N MET A 80 12.73 -14.28 -34.97
CA MET A 80 11.31 -14.24 -34.60
C MET A 80 11.05 -13.28 -33.43
N THR A 81 11.96 -13.16 -32.45
CA THR A 81 11.81 -12.19 -31.34
C THR A 81 11.74 -10.74 -31.81
N LYS A 82 12.36 -10.40 -32.95
CA LYS A 82 12.26 -9.08 -33.58
C LYS A 82 11.04 -8.93 -34.48
N MET A 83 10.61 -10.01 -35.12
CA MET A 83 9.41 -10.00 -35.97
C MET A 83 8.11 -9.94 -35.17
N ILE A 84 8.07 -10.54 -33.97
CA ILE A 84 6.85 -10.58 -33.13
C ILE A 84 6.30 -9.18 -32.82
N PRO A 85 7.10 -8.22 -32.34
CA PRO A 85 6.62 -6.85 -32.12
C PRO A 85 6.23 -6.13 -33.42
N SER A 86 6.96 -6.38 -34.52
CA SER A 86 6.76 -5.67 -35.80
C SER A 86 5.46 -6.06 -36.53
N TYR A 87 4.92 -7.25 -36.28
CA TYR A 87 3.72 -7.77 -36.95
C TYR A 87 2.66 -8.26 -35.96
N ALA A 88 2.66 -7.71 -34.74
CA ALA A 88 1.82 -8.17 -33.62
C ALA A 88 0.33 -8.28 -33.98
N ARG A 89 -0.24 -7.29 -34.68
CA ARG A 89 -1.66 -7.28 -35.08
C ARG A 89 -2.03 -8.46 -35.99
N GLY A 90 -1.19 -8.75 -36.98
CA GLY A 90 -1.41 -9.88 -37.90
C GLY A 90 -1.27 -11.23 -37.20
N MET A 91 -0.32 -11.35 -36.27
CA MET A 91 -0.12 -12.56 -35.50
C MET A 91 -1.23 -12.83 -34.48
N ILE A 92 -1.78 -11.80 -33.83
CA ILE A 92 -2.93 -11.95 -32.93
C ILE A 92 -4.14 -12.50 -33.70
N ILE A 93 -4.43 -11.95 -34.89
CA ILE A 93 -5.52 -12.43 -35.75
C ILE A 93 -5.28 -13.88 -36.17
N PHE A 94 -4.07 -14.21 -36.65
CA PHE A 94 -3.72 -15.57 -37.03
C PHE A 94 -3.85 -16.57 -35.87
N VAL A 95 -3.44 -16.17 -34.66
CA VAL A 95 -3.52 -17.01 -33.46
C VAL A 95 -4.95 -17.21 -33.00
N LEU A 96 -5.82 -16.20 -33.09
CA LEU A 96 -7.25 -16.35 -32.80
C LEU A 96 -7.90 -17.37 -33.74
N TRP A 97 -7.65 -17.27 -35.05
CA TRP A 97 -8.15 -18.23 -36.03
C TRP A 97 -7.54 -19.63 -35.88
N SER A 98 -6.24 -19.71 -35.54
CA SER A 98 -5.56 -20.98 -35.28
C SER A 98 -6.09 -21.63 -34.00
N ASN A 99 -6.35 -20.88 -32.93
CA ASN A 99 -6.92 -21.38 -31.68
C ASN A 99 -8.34 -21.89 -31.89
N PHE A 100 -9.16 -21.19 -32.68
CA PHE A 100 -10.47 -21.65 -33.10
C PHE A 100 -10.38 -22.98 -33.90
N GLY A 101 -9.44 -23.07 -34.85
CA GLY A 101 -9.19 -24.30 -35.60
C GLY A 101 -8.73 -25.46 -34.72
N VAL A 102 -7.81 -25.21 -33.79
CA VAL A 102 -7.30 -26.21 -32.82
C VAL A 102 -8.43 -26.69 -31.91
N ALA A 103 -9.28 -25.78 -31.42
CA ALA A 103 -10.44 -26.13 -30.59
C ALA A 103 -11.44 -27.02 -31.34
N ILE A 104 -11.70 -26.76 -32.63
CA ILE A 104 -12.54 -27.62 -33.47
C ILE A 104 -11.91 -29.01 -33.63
N THR A 105 -10.60 -29.09 -33.88
CA THR A 105 -9.91 -30.39 -33.97
C THR A 105 -9.89 -31.15 -32.65
N PHE A 106 -9.69 -30.47 -31.51
CA PHE A 106 -9.76 -31.10 -30.18
C PHE A 106 -11.18 -31.51 -29.81
N ALA A 107 -12.20 -30.75 -30.20
CA ALA A 107 -13.60 -31.15 -30.05
C ALA A 107 -13.90 -32.40 -30.90
N GLY A 108 -13.41 -32.45 -32.14
CA GLY A 108 -13.54 -33.63 -33.00
C GLY A 108 -12.83 -34.88 -32.45
N ILE A 109 -11.59 -34.72 -31.94
CA ILE A 109 -10.83 -35.79 -31.28
C ILE A 109 -11.49 -36.18 -29.95
N GLY A 110 -12.01 -35.21 -29.20
CA GLY A 110 -12.71 -35.41 -27.93
C GLY A 110 -14.03 -36.16 -28.08
N ILE A 111 -14.75 -35.96 -29.19
CA ILE A 111 -15.93 -36.77 -29.55
C ILE A 111 -15.50 -38.20 -29.90
N ALA A 112 -14.44 -38.37 -30.71
CA ALA A 112 -13.93 -39.69 -31.08
C ALA A 112 -13.36 -40.50 -29.89
N ILE A 113 -12.70 -39.84 -28.94
CA ILE A 113 -12.17 -40.44 -27.71
C ILE A 113 -13.29 -40.59 -26.67
N GLY A 114 -14.25 -39.68 -26.62
CA GLY A 114 -15.42 -39.72 -25.73
C GLY A 114 -16.25 -40.96 -25.95
N ASP A 115 -16.52 -41.34 -27.21
CA ASP A 115 -17.19 -42.60 -27.55
C ASP A 115 -16.38 -43.83 -27.11
N TYR A 116 -15.05 -43.78 -27.24
CA TYR A 116 -14.15 -44.85 -26.80
C TYR A 116 -14.07 -44.98 -25.26
N ILE A 117 -14.10 -43.85 -24.56
CA ILE A 117 -14.08 -43.78 -23.08
C ILE A 117 -15.45 -44.17 -22.50
N LEU A 118 -16.58 -43.79 -23.12
CA LEU A 118 -17.92 -44.21 -22.68
C LEU A 118 -18.08 -45.74 -22.80
N LEU A 119 -17.56 -46.34 -23.88
CA LEU A 119 -17.48 -47.79 -24.06
C LEU A 119 -16.55 -48.47 -23.03
N ALA A 120 -15.47 -47.82 -22.62
CA ALA A 120 -14.55 -48.32 -21.61
C ALA A 120 -15.07 -48.16 -20.16
N MET A 121 -15.81 -47.09 -19.86
CA MET A 121 -16.38 -46.79 -18.54
C MET A 121 -17.57 -47.70 -18.19
N ASN A 122 -18.27 -48.26 -19.18
CA ASN A 122 -19.36 -49.21 -18.94
C ASN A 122 -18.88 -50.59 -18.41
N ARG A 123 -17.56 -50.82 -18.28
CA ARG A 123 -16.98 -52.07 -17.76
C ARG A 123 -16.34 -51.98 -16.37
N ARG A 124 -16.27 -50.81 -15.72
CA ARG A 124 -15.67 -50.69 -14.37
C ARG A 124 -16.51 -49.85 -13.44
N LYS A 125 -17.60 -50.44 -12.95
CA LYS A 125 -18.33 -49.96 -11.78
C LYS A 125 -17.64 -50.51 -10.51
N SER A 126 -16.50 -49.93 -10.15
CA SER A 126 -15.93 -50.10 -8.81
C SER A 126 -16.07 -48.79 -8.05
N ARG A 127 -17.14 -48.67 -7.27
CA ARG A 127 -17.25 -47.70 -6.18
C ARG A 127 -16.38 -48.23 -5.05
N GLY A 128 -15.17 -47.69 -4.93
CA GLY A 128 -14.20 -48.09 -3.91
C GLY A 128 -13.28 -46.92 -3.55
N ALA A 129 -12.61 -47.05 -2.41
CA ALA A 129 -11.78 -46.03 -1.74
C ALA A 129 -10.80 -45.25 -2.66
N ALA A 130 -10.42 -45.81 -3.81
CA ALA A 130 -9.61 -45.12 -4.82
C ALA A 130 -10.26 -43.85 -5.39
N ALA A 131 -11.60 -43.79 -5.52
CA ALA A 131 -12.29 -42.58 -5.99
C ALA A 131 -12.26 -41.46 -4.93
N CYS A 132 -12.41 -41.83 -3.66
CA CYS A 132 -12.33 -40.89 -2.53
C CYS A 132 -10.90 -40.40 -2.31
N ILE A 133 -9.89 -41.28 -2.50
CA ILE A 133 -8.48 -40.91 -2.51
C ILE A 133 -8.15 -40.01 -3.72
N ALA A 134 -8.75 -40.26 -4.88
CA ALA A 134 -8.59 -39.41 -6.06
C ALA A 134 -9.24 -38.02 -5.87
N GLU A 135 -10.41 -37.92 -5.23
CA GLU A 135 -11.03 -36.64 -4.86
C GLU A 135 -10.18 -35.87 -3.83
N CYS A 136 -9.66 -36.55 -2.81
CA CYS A 136 -8.73 -35.95 -1.85
C CYS A 136 -7.42 -35.50 -2.50
N LEU A 137 -6.86 -36.30 -3.41
CA LEU A 137 -5.66 -35.94 -4.16
C LEU A 137 -5.93 -34.79 -5.14
N LEU A 138 -7.11 -34.73 -5.75
CA LEU A 138 -7.55 -33.62 -6.59
C LEU A 138 -7.70 -32.33 -5.77
N SER A 139 -8.32 -32.38 -4.59
CA SER A 139 -8.46 -31.22 -3.70
C SER A 139 -7.12 -30.75 -3.12
N PHE A 140 -6.21 -31.68 -2.84
CA PHE A 140 -4.83 -31.38 -2.45
C PHE A 140 -4.03 -30.77 -3.62
N LEU A 141 -4.17 -31.30 -4.84
CA LEU A 141 -3.57 -30.74 -6.05
C LEU A 141 -4.12 -29.35 -6.37
N GLU A 142 -5.42 -29.13 -6.20
CA GLU A 142 -6.07 -27.83 -6.38
C GLU A 142 -5.55 -26.80 -5.36
N SER A 143 -5.32 -27.23 -4.12
CA SER A 143 -4.64 -26.41 -3.10
C SER A 143 -3.19 -26.09 -3.47
N ILE A 144 -2.45 -27.03 -4.07
CA ILE A 144 -1.07 -26.82 -4.53
C ILE A 144 -1.00 -25.91 -5.77
N ILE A 145 -1.97 -25.99 -6.68
CA ILE A 145 -2.06 -25.15 -7.89
C ILE A 145 -2.19 -23.66 -7.53
N LYS A 146 -2.85 -23.32 -6.41
CA LYS A 146 -2.89 -21.93 -5.89
C LYS A 146 -1.51 -21.38 -5.49
N TYR A 147 -0.57 -22.25 -5.11
CA TYR A 147 0.79 -21.86 -4.72
C TYR A 147 1.79 -21.93 -5.90
N PHE A 148 1.60 -22.87 -6.83
CA PHE A 148 2.39 -22.98 -8.06
C PHE A 148 1.82 -22.11 -9.17
N ASN A 149 1.75 -20.82 -8.89
CA ASN A 149 1.37 -19.84 -9.89
C ASN A 149 2.63 -19.30 -10.59
N ARG A 150 2.67 -19.33 -11.93
CA ARG A 150 3.74 -18.70 -12.72
C ARG A 150 3.95 -17.23 -12.34
N TRP A 151 2.87 -16.53 -12.01
CA TRP A 151 2.95 -15.12 -11.64
C TRP A 151 3.72 -14.90 -10.32
N ALA A 152 3.89 -15.94 -9.49
CA ALA A 152 4.72 -15.92 -8.28
C ALA A 152 6.19 -15.61 -8.57
N TYR A 153 6.74 -16.05 -9.71
CA TYR A 153 8.14 -15.80 -10.07
C TYR A 153 8.47 -14.30 -10.17
N ILE A 154 7.48 -13.48 -10.49
CA ILE A 154 7.64 -12.02 -10.58
C ILE A 154 7.82 -11.44 -9.18
N TYR A 155 7.00 -11.83 -8.23
CA TYR A 155 7.11 -11.39 -6.84
C TYR A 155 8.37 -11.94 -6.14
N VAL A 156 8.83 -13.14 -6.52
CA VAL A 156 10.14 -13.66 -6.09
C VAL A 156 11.27 -12.80 -6.68
N GLY A 157 11.17 -12.42 -7.95
CA GLY A 157 12.20 -11.64 -8.65
C GLY A 157 12.28 -10.17 -8.21
N ILE A 158 11.14 -9.50 -8.03
CA ILE A 158 11.06 -8.07 -7.70
C ILE A 158 11.23 -7.87 -6.17
N TYR A 159 10.49 -8.62 -5.36
CA TYR A 159 10.37 -8.38 -3.92
C TYR A 159 11.15 -9.37 -3.05
N GLY A 160 11.73 -10.42 -3.63
CA GLY A 160 12.50 -11.43 -2.88
C GLY A 160 11.64 -12.29 -1.95
N TYR A 161 10.33 -12.40 -2.20
CA TYR A 161 9.45 -13.24 -1.39
C TYR A 161 9.75 -14.73 -1.56
N SER A 162 9.38 -15.53 -0.54
CA SER A 162 9.35 -16.98 -0.70
C SER A 162 8.29 -17.38 -1.75
N PHE A 163 8.56 -18.40 -2.56
CA PHE A 163 7.69 -18.77 -3.69
C PHE A 163 6.23 -19.02 -3.28
N MET A 164 6.01 -19.68 -2.13
CA MET A 164 4.67 -19.92 -1.60
C MET A 164 3.94 -18.63 -1.19
N GLN A 165 4.65 -17.69 -0.56
CA GLN A 165 4.09 -16.39 -0.17
C GLN A 165 3.81 -15.52 -1.41
N ALA A 166 4.71 -15.56 -2.40
CA ALA A 166 4.56 -14.87 -3.67
C ALA A 166 3.31 -15.35 -4.45
N GLY A 167 3.10 -16.67 -4.55
CA GLY A 167 1.94 -17.23 -5.27
C GLY A 167 0.60 -16.83 -4.67
N SER A 168 0.48 -16.84 -3.34
CA SER A 168 -0.73 -16.39 -2.67
C SER A 168 -0.96 -14.89 -2.83
N SER A 169 0.09 -14.07 -2.73
CA SER A 169 -0.01 -12.60 -2.81
C SER A 169 -0.43 -12.13 -4.21
N VAL A 170 0.16 -12.71 -5.27
CA VAL A 170 -0.20 -12.34 -6.65
C VAL A 170 -1.60 -12.79 -7.01
N SER A 171 -2.01 -13.97 -6.55
CA SER A 171 -3.36 -14.47 -6.78
C SER A 171 -4.41 -13.62 -6.06
N GLN A 172 -4.10 -13.11 -4.86
CA GLN A 172 -4.94 -12.14 -4.15
C GLN A 172 -4.99 -10.79 -4.86
N LEU A 173 -3.86 -10.29 -5.38
CA LEU A 173 -3.82 -9.04 -6.16
C LEU A 173 -4.74 -9.11 -7.37
N PHE A 174 -4.68 -10.19 -8.16
CA PHE A 174 -5.53 -10.33 -9.34
C PHE A 174 -7.01 -10.48 -8.99
N LEU A 175 -7.33 -11.16 -7.88
CA LEU A 175 -8.70 -11.28 -7.38
C LEU A 175 -9.25 -9.91 -6.94
N GLN A 176 -8.46 -9.12 -6.21
CA GLN A 176 -8.85 -7.80 -5.71
C GLN A 176 -9.02 -6.76 -6.82
N ARG A 177 -8.26 -6.89 -7.91
CA ARG A 177 -8.28 -5.95 -9.04
C ARG A 177 -9.15 -6.40 -10.23
N GLY A 178 -9.73 -7.61 -10.18
CA GLY A 178 -10.52 -8.17 -11.30
C GLY A 178 -9.69 -8.64 -12.50
N PHE A 179 -8.38 -8.82 -12.36
CA PHE A 179 -7.46 -9.17 -13.46
C PHE A 179 -7.48 -10.67 -13.82
N THR A 180 -8.25 -11.51 -13.10
CA THR A 180 -8.28 -12.96 -13.27
C THR A 180 -8.75 -13.40 -14.66
N ALA A 181 -9.75 -12.72 -15.25
CA ALA A 181 -10.24 -13.02 -16.61
C ALA A 181 -9.18 -12.70 -17.68
N LEU A 182 -8.59 -11.50 -17.63
CA LEU A 182 -7.54 -11.06 -18.56
C LEU A 182 -6.30 -11.97 -18.54
N VAL A 183 -5.91 -12.41 -17.34
CA VAL A 183 -4.77 -13.32 -17.13
C VAL A 183 -5.02 -14.72 -17.71
N ASN A 184 -6.28 -15.18 -17.66
CA ASN A 184 -6.69 -16.46 -18.23
C ASN A 184 -6.72 -16.42 -19.76
N ASP A 185 -7.11 -15.29 -20.34
CA ASP A 185 -7.19 -15.07 -21.79
C ASP A 185 -5.88 -14.54 -22.43
N ASP A 186 -4.73 -14.72 -21.75
CA ASP A 186 -3.41 -14.30 -22.26
C ASP A 186 -3.02 -15.05 -23.57
N LEU A 187 -3.27 -14.39 -24.70
CA LEU A 187 -2.95 -14.88 -26.05
C LEU A 187 -1.43 -14.94 -26.33
N VAL A 188 -0.59 -14.22 -25.57
CA VAL A 188 0.86 -14.16 -25.83
C VAL A 188 1.51 -15.54 -25.68
N ARG A 189 1.05 -16.34 -24.72
CA ARG A 189 1.51 -17.73 -24.55
C ARG A 189 1.14 -18.63 -25.73
N ILE A 190 -0.03 -18.43 -26.32
CA ILE A 190 -0.49 -19.21 -27.46
C ILE A 190 0.36 -18.86 -28.69
N VAL A 191 0.60 -17.56 -28.93
CA VAL A 191 1.47 -17.05 -30.00
C VAL A 191 2.86 -17.69 -29.89
N ILE A 192 3.50 -17.61 -28.71
CA ILE A 192 4.85 -18.12 -28.48
C ILE A 192 4.94 -19.64 -28.74
N ARG A 193 3.94 -20.41 -28.30
CA ARG A 193 3.92 -21.86 -28.53
C ARG A 193 3.75 -22.22 -30.01
N LEU A 194 2.88 -21.51 -30.72
CA LEU A 194 2.71 -21.71 -32.17
C LEU A 194 3.97 -21.32 -32.96
N THR A 195 4.66 -20.25 -32.56
CA THR A 195 5.96 -19.89 -33.15
C THR A 195 7.00 -20.97 -32.88
N ALA A 196 7.09 -21.50 -31.65
CA ALA A 196 8.01 -22.59 -31.33
C ALA A 196 7.72 -23.87 -32.12
N ILE A 197 6.44 -24.20 -32.34
CA ILE A 197 6.02 -25.31 -33.21
C ILE A 197 6.48 -25.05 -34.65
N GLY A 198 6.29 -23.82 -35.17
CA GLY A 198 6.76 -23.44 -36.49
C GLY A 198 8.27 -23.61 -36.67
N VAL A 199 9.07 -23.17 -35.68
CA VAL A 199 10.53 -23.39 -35.68
C VAL A 199 10.87 -24.89 -35.61
N GLY A 200 10.15 -25.64 -34.78
CA GLY A 200 10.28 -27.10 -34.70
C GLY A 200 10.02 -27.80 -36.04
N LEU A 201 8.98 -27.39 -36.78
CA LEU A 201 8.64 -27.94 -38.10
C LEU A 201 9.70 -27.59 -39.16
N ILE A 202 10.25 -26.38 -39.12
CA ILE A 202 11.36 -25.99 -40.01
C ILE A 202 12.59 -26.85 -39.71
N CYS A 203 12.92 -27.06 -38.43
CA CYS A 203 14.01 -27.95 -38.02
C CYS A 203 13.75 -29.41 -38.42
N ALA A 204 12.51 -29.88 -38.35
CA ALA A 204 12.12 -31.22 -38.77
C ALA A 204 12.26 -31.41 -40.30
N GLY A 205 11.91 -30.40 -41.09
CA GLY A 205 12.07 -30.39 -42.54
C GLY A 205 13.54 -30.37 -42.96
N VAL A 206 14.35 -29.52 -42.33
CA VAL A 206 15.82 -29.51 -42.56
C VAL A 206 16.44 -30.84 -42.14
N GLY A 207 16.00 -31.41 -41.00
CA GLY A 207 16.44 -32.73 -40.56
C GLY A 207 16.10 -33.84 -41.55
N ALA A 208 14.92 -33.79 -42.18
CA ALA A 208 14.52 -34.75 -43.21
C ALA A 208 15.39 -34.64 -44.48
N VAL A 209 15.67 -33.41 -44.94
CA VAL A 209 16.55 -33.17 -46.11
C VAL A 209 17.98 -33.64 -45.83
N VAL A 210 18.49 -33.40 -44.61
CA VAL A 210 19.83 -33.86 -44.21
C VAL A 210 19.88 -35.39 -44.11
N ALA A 211 18.79 -36.04 -43.66
CA ALA A 211 18.69 -37.50 -43.61
C ALA A 211 18.67 -38.14 -45.01
N GLU A 212 18.08 -37.47 -46.02
CA GLU A 212 18.12 -37.94 -47.42
C GLU A 212 19.50 -37.74 -48.07
N LEU A 213 20.23 -36.70 -47.70
CA LEU A 213 21.56 -36.38 -48.26
C LEU A 213 22.71 -37.14 -47.60
N SER A 214 22.49 -37.72 -46.41
CA SER A 214 23.52 -38.44 -45.65
C SER A 214 23.07 -39.89 -45.42
N GLU A 215 23.67 -40.84 -46.14
CA GLU A 215 23.42 -42.28 -45.97
C GLU A 215 23.84 -42.83 -44.58
N ALA A 216 24.51 -42.01 -43.76
CA ALA A 216 25.11 -42.42 -42.50
C ALA A 216 24.23 -42.18 -41.25
N PHE A 217 23.13 -41.41 -41.35
CA PHE A 217 22.32 -41.05 -40.17
C PHE A 217 20.82 -41.06 -40.42
N THR A 218 20.11 -41.95 -39.72
CA THR A 218 18.65 -41.87 -39.55
C THR A 218 18.32 -40.88 -38.43
N PHE A 219 18.44 -39.57 -38.68
CA PHE A 219 17.84 -38.59 -37.77
C PHE A 219 16.34 -38.64 -37.98
N GLU A 220 15.64 -39.32 -37.06
CA GLU A 220 14.19 -39.42 -37.14
C GLU A 220 13.61 -37.99 -37.04
N SER A 221 12.78 -37.58 -38.00
CA SER A 221 12.26 -36.20 -38.11
C SER A 221 11.62 -35.70 -36.80
N SER A 222 11.09 -36.63 -36.00
CA SER A 222 10.58 -36.45 -34.63
C SER A 222 11.63 -35.86 -33.67
N THR A 223 12.86 -36.36 -33.68
CA THR A 223 13.94 -35.91 -32.79
C THR A 223 14.39 -34.49 -33.15
N SER A 224 14.47 -34.18 -34.44
CA SER A 224 14.80 -32.84 -34.96
C SER A 224 13.74 -31.81 -34.60
N PHE A 225 12.46 -32.19 -34.62
CA PHE A 225 11.35 -31.36 -34.16
C PHE A 225 11.47 -31.04 -32.67
N VAL A 226 11.67 -32.05 -31.82
CA VAL A 226 11.73 -31.87 -30.36
C VAL A 226 12.91 -30.98 -29.95
N VAL A 227 14.07 -31.15 -30.59
CA VAL A 227 15.25 -30.32 -30.35
C VAL A 227 14.98 -28.87 -30.80
N GLY A 228 14.46 -28.67 -32.02
CA GLY A 228 14.13 -27.33 -32.53
C GLY A 228 13.09 -26.60 -31.67
N PHE A 229 12.03 -27.30 -31.26
CA PHE A 229 10.98 -26.76 -30.39
C PHE A 229 11.53 -26.35 -29.02
N SER A 230 12.31 -27.21 -28.38
CA SER A 230 12.87 -26.96 -27.03
C SER A 230 13.87 -25.80 -27.03
N VAL A 231 14.73 -25.73 -28.05
CA VAL A 231 15.69 -24.63 -28.22
C VAL A 231 14.95 -23.31 -28.49
N ALA A 232 13.91 -23.31 -29.33
CA ALA A 232 13.14 -22.11 -29.65
C ALA A 232 12.34 -21.54 -28.46
N LEU A 233 11.85 -22.39 -27.56
CA LEU A 233 11.12 -21.94 -26.37
C LEU A 233 11.97 -21.10 -25.42
N THR A 234 13.28 -21.34 -25.36
CA THR A 234 14.19 -20.69 -24.40
C THR A 234 14.25 -19.15 -24.58
N PRO A 235 14.57 -18.61 -25.77
CA PRO A 235 14.55 -17.16 -25.99
C PRO A 235 13.12 -16.59 -26.01
N LEU A 236 12.13 -17.35 -26.51
CA LEU A 236 10.75 -16.87 -26.57
C LEU A 236 10.10 -16.75 -25.17
N ALA A 237 10.52 -17.56 -24.20
CA ALA A 237 10.05 -17.47 -22.81
C ALA A 237 10.37 -16.11 -22.17
N VAL A 238 11.46 -15.44 -22.59
CA VAL A 238 11.84 -14.09 -22.10
C VAL A 238 10.77 -13.07 -22.43
N ILE A 239 10.19 -13.13 -23.64
CA ILE A 239 9.09 -12.26 -24.05
C ILE A 239 7.87 -12.48 -23.15
N SER A 240 7.53 -13.75 -22.89
CA SER A 240 6.39 -14.09 -22.03
C SER A 240 6.59 -13.56 -20.62
N SER A 241 7.78 -13.69 -20.04
CA SER A 241 8.10 -13.20 -18.70
C SER A 241 8.08 -11.66 -18.62
N SER A 242 8.51 -10.98 -19.68
CA SER A 242 8.50 -9.52 -19.75
C SER A 242 7.07 -8.97 -19.76
N VAL A 243 6.20 -9.53 -20.60
CA VAL A 243 4.78 -9.14 -20.67
C VAL A 243 4.08 -9.42 -19.33
N ALA A 244 4.34 -10.58 -18.72
CA ALA A 244 3.77 -10.91 -17.42
C ALA A 244 4.22 -9.94 -16.32
N THR A 245 5.47 -9.48 -16.35
CA THR A 245 5.98 -8.47 -15.41
C THR A 245 5.26 -7.14 -15.57
N ILE A 246 5.02 -6.70 -16.82
CA ILE A 246 4.28 -5.47 -17.11
C ILE A 246 2.84 -5.57 -16.57
N PHE A 247 2.16 -6.69 -16.75
CA PHE A 247 0.80 -6.88 -16.21
C PHE A 247 0.75 -6.83 -14.69
N VAL A 248 1.70 -7.46 -13.99
CA VAL A 248 1.75 -7.45 -12.53
C VAL A 248 2.06 -6.04 -12.02
N CYS A 249 3.07 -5.37 -12.57
CA CYS A 249 3.41 -4.00 -12.18
C CYS A 249 2.26 -3.03 -12.47
N PHE A 250 1.56 -3.18 -13.60
CA PHE A 250 0.39 -2.37 -13.93
C PHE A 250 -0.80 -2.63 -12.99
N ALA A 251 -1.03 -3.88 -12.57
CA ALA A 251 -2.08 -4.23 -11.61
C ALA A 251 -1.76 -3.79 -10.17
N GLU A 252 -0.47 -3.71 -9.83
CA GLU A 252 0.01 -3.36 -8.49
C GLU A 252 0.07 -1.84 -8.28
N ASP A 253 0.77 -1.11 -9.14
CA ASP A 253 0.84 0.35 -9.11
C ASP A 253 0.97 0.93 -10.53
N PRO A 254 -0.11 1.49 -11.10
CA PRO A 254 -0.08 2.09 -12.44
C PRO A 254 0.65 3.45 -12.50
N ALA A 255 0.88 4.13 -11.37
CA ALA A 255 1.34 5.52 -11.35
C ALA A 255 2.79 5.72 -11.89
N PRO A 256 3.78 4.85 -11.56
CA PRO A 256 5.10 4.90 -12.16
C PRO A 256 5.08 4.69 -13.68
N PHE A 257 4.18 3.83 -14.17
CA PHE A 257 4.02 3.55 -15.60
C PHE A 257 3.41 4.76 -16.34
N GLN A 258 2.44 5.44 -15.72
CA GLN A 258 1.87 6.69 -16.24
C GLN A 258 2.92 7.82 -16.36
N ARG A 259 3.82 7.94 -15.38
CA ARG A 259 4.88 8.97 -15.37
C ARG A 259 5.98 8.71 -16.40
N SER A 260 6.34 7.46 -16.62
CA SER A 260 7.43 7.07 -17.52
C SER A 260 7.00 6.96 -18.98
N HIS A 261 5.80 6.41 -19.25
CA HIS A 261 5.29 6.18 -20.61
C HIS A 261 3.78 6.49 -20.71
N PRO A 262 3.39 7.78 -20.72
CA PRO A 262 1.98 8.19 -20.64
C PRO A 262 1.14 7.70 -21.83
N GLU A 263 1.69 7.63 -23.04
CA GLU A 263 0.96 7.16 -24.24
C GLU A 263 0.62 5.67 -24.16
N LEU A 264 1.54 4.84 -23.67
CA LEU A 264 1.32 3.39 -23.51
C LEU A 264 0.35 3.10 -22.35
N TYR A 265 0.43 3.88 -21.27
CA TYR A 265 -0.52 3.82 -20.17
C TYR A 265 -1.93 4.15 -20.65
N ALA A 266 -2.11 5.23 -21.41
CA ALA A 266 -3.41 5.64 -21.94
C ALA A 266 -4.03 4.55 -22.83
N ALA A 267 -3.22 3.93 -23.72
CA ALA A 267 -3.69 2.84 -24.57
C ALA A 267 -4.11 1.59 -23.78
N LEU A 268 -3.36 1.20 -22.75
CA LEU A 268 -3.70 0.06 -21.88
C LEU A 268 -4.93 0.35 -21.02
N ALA A 269 -5.02 1.54 -20.44
CA ALA A 269 -6.16 1.97 -19.62
C ALA A 269 -7.45 2.09 -20.44
N GLN A 270 -7.37 2.62 -21.67
CA GLN A 270 -8.51 2.69 -22.59
C GLN A 270 -8.99 1.30 -23.01
N GLY A 271 -8.06 0.38 -23.34
CA GLY A 271 -8.39 -1.00 -23.66
C GLY A 271 -9.08 -1.71 -22.49
N TRP A 272 -8.60 -1.49 -21.26
CA TRP A 272 -9.23 -2.01 -20.06
C TRP A 272 -10.65 -1.48 -19.85
N HIS A 273 -10.83 -0.16 -19.94
CA HIS A 273 -12.13 0.48 -19.75
C HIS A 273 -13.17 0.00 -20.79
N SER A 274 -12.74 -0.34 -22.00
CA SER A 274 -13.63 -0.89 -23.04
C SER A 274 -14.12 -2.32 -22.78
N LEU A 275 -13.38 -3.11 -21.98
CA LEU A 275 -13.70 -4.51 -21.65
C LEU A 275 -14.44 -4.65 -20.32
N HIS A 276 -14.13 -3.78 -19.34
CA HIS A 276 -14.76 -3.75 -18.03
C HIS A 276 -15.08 -2.29 -17.63
N PRO A 277 -16.21 -1.73 -18.10
CA PRO A 277 -16.63 -0.37 -17.75
C PRO A 277 -16.76 -0.19 -16.23
N GLU A 278 -17.25 -1.24 -15.56
CA GLU A 278 -17.53 -1.36 -14.12
C GLU A 278 -16.28 -1.27 -13.21
N CYS A 279 -15.09 -1.56 -13.74
CA CYS A 279 -13.85 -1.67 -12.95
C CYS A 279 -12.89 -0.52 -13.25
N ILE A 280 -13.08 0.61 -12.57
CA ILE A 280 -12.18 1.76 -12.66
C ILE A 280 -10.82 1.39 -12.06
N ILE A 281 -9.76 1.39 -12.87
CA ILE A 281 -8.37 1.37 -12.38
C ILE A 281 -8.19 2.65 -11.57
N SER A 282 -8.06 2.51 -10.26
CA SER A 282 -7.98 3.61 -9.29
C SER A 282 -6.66 4.37 -9.38
N VAL A 283 -6.36 5.00 -10.52
CA VAL A 283 -5.36 6.07 -10.65
C VAL A 283 -5.86 7.05 -11.71
N ALA A 284 -6.76 7.95 -11.31
CA ALA A 284 -7.01 9.18 -12.03
C ALA A 284 -6.97 10.36 -11.03
N PRO A 285 -6.39 11.51 -11.43
CA PRO A 285 -6.25 12.68 -10.57
C PRO A 285 -7.61 13.26 -10.17
N GLN A 286 -7.63 13.94 -9.03
CA GLN A 286 -8.74 14.58 -8.30
C GLN A 286 -9.60 15.62 -9.05
N TYR A 287 -9.74 15.57 -10.38
CA TYR A 287 -10.60 16.48 -11.13
C TYR A 287 -11.43 15.73 -12.18
N LEU A 288 -12.31 14.84 -11.73
CA LEU A 288 -13.50 14.46 -12.49
C LEU A 288 -14.65 14.17 -11.52
N PHE A 289 -14.98 15.17 -10.71
CA PHE A 289 -16.12 15.16 -9.79
C PHE A 289 -17.30 15.91 -10.40
N ILE A 290 -17.68 15.61 -11.64
CA ILE A 290 -18.96 16.06 -12.21
C ILE A 290 -19.49 14.93 -13.11
N MET A 291 -20.55 14.26 -12.62
CA MET A 291 -21.48 13.40 -13.35
C MET A 291 -21.01 12.00 -13.77
N SER A 292 -20.91 11.09 -12.81
CA SER A 292 -21.15 9.65 -13.07
C SER A 292 -21.55 8.94 -11.76
N ASP A 293 -22.75 9.21 -11.25
CA ASP A 293 -23.45 8.23 -10.41
C ASP A 293 -23.91 7.10 -11.37
N GLU A 294 -23.04 6.15 -11.69
CA GLU A 294 -23.44 4.90 -12.35
C GLU A 294 -24.30 4.11 -11.36
N GLU A 295 -25.62 4.22 -11.51
CA GLU A 295 -26.56 3.27 -10.94
C GLU A 295 -26.41 1.95 -11.71
N GLU A 296 -25.60 1.05 -11.13
CA GLU A 296 -25.45 -0.37 -11.46
C GLU A 296 -26.79 -0.96 -11.94
N TYR A 297 -26.84 -1.38 -13.20
CA TYR A 297 -28.01 -1.93 -13.87
C TYR A 297 -28.22 -3.37 -13.36
N ASP A 298 -28.85 -3.50 -12.19
CA ASP A 298 -29.22 -4.81 -11.62
C ASP A 298 -30.48 -5.30 -12.32
N PHE A 299 -30.32 -6.23 -13.26
CA PHE A 299 -31.41 -6.89 -13.98
C PHE A 299 -31.92 -8.03 -13.09
N ASP A 300 -32.67 -7.71 -12.05
CA ASP A 300 -33.35 -8.72 -11.25
C ASP A 300 -34.66 -9.08 -11.97
N TYR A 301 -34.63 -10.15 -12.77
CA TYR A 301 -35.86 -10.82 -13.19
C TYR A 301 -36.46 -11.43 -11.93
N SER A 302 -37.45 -10.76 -11.33
CA SER A 302 -38.34 -11.40 -10.36
C SER A 302 -39.25 -12.37 -11.11
N ASP A 303 -38.71 -13.52 -11.49
CA ASP A 303 -39.49 -14.70 -11.82
C ASP A 303 -40.13 -15.20 -10.51
N GLU A 304 -41.41 -14.87 -10.29
CA GLU A 304 -42.47 -15.75 -9.75
C GLU A 304 -43.68 -14.92 -9.26
N ASP A 305 -44.78 -15.03 -10.01
CA ASP A 305 -46.19 -14.93 -9.58
C ASP A 305 -46.65 -13.68 -8.78
N GLU A 306 -46.67 -12.49 -9.41
CA GLU A 306 -47.53 -11.37 -8.97
C GLU A 306 -48.79 -11.25 -9.85
N ASP A 307 -49.93 -11.01 -9.21
CA ASP A 307 -51.25 -10.93 -9.84
C ASP A 307 -51.29 -9.89 -10.98
N MET A 308 -52.02 -10.20 -12.07
CA MET A 308 -52.09 -9.38 -13.30
C MET A 308 -52.56 -7.92 -13.11
N GLU A 309 -53.12 -7.54 -11.96
CA GLU A 309 -53.49 -6.15 -11.64
C GLU A 309 -52.31 -5.33 -11.06
N ASP A 310 -51.32 -5.96 -10.42
CA ASP A 310 -50.16 -5.28 -9.82
C ASP A 310 -49.05 -4.98 -10.83
N ALA A 311 -48.99 -5.74 -11.93
CA ALA A 311 -48.03 -5.54 -13.02
C ALA A 311 -48.27 -4.23 -13.80
N GLU A 312 -49.52 -3.78 -14.00
CA GLU A 312 -49.80 -2.50 -14.66
C GLU A 312 -49.39 -1.30 -13.80
N ALA A 313 -49.61 -1.38 -12.48
CA ALA A 313 -49.20 -0.33 -11.56
C ALA A 313 -47.67 -0.22 -11.45
N ALA A 314 -46.96 -1.35 -11.41
CA ALA A 314 -45.49 -1.39 -11.41
C ALA A 314 -44.89 -0.74 -12.67
N VAL A 315 -45.45 -1.04 -13.84
CA VAL A 315 -45.02 -0.44 -15.13
C VAL A 315 -45.30 1.07 -15.17
N GLN A 316 -46.42 1.53 -14.60
CA GLN A 316 -46.73 2.97 -14.53
C GLN A 316 -45.76 3.73 -13.60
N ILE A 317 -45.39 3.14 -12.46
CA ILE A 317 -44.42 3.67 -11.49
C ILE A 317 -43.04 3.81 -12.14
N GLU A 318 -42.59 2.78 -12.86
CA GLU A 318 -41.30 2.77 -13.57
C GLU A 318 -41.25 3.83 -14.67
N ASN A 319 -42.30 3.92 -15.49
CA ASN A 319 -42.41 4.94 -16.54
C ASN A 319 -42.39 6.37 -15.98
N ALA A 320 -43.07 6.60 -14.85
CA ALA A 320 -43.06 7.90 -14.17
C ALA A 320 -41.65 8.27 -13.67
N TYR A 321 -40.88 7.32 -13.13
CA TYR A 321 -39.50 7.55 -12.69
C TYR A 321 -38.57 7.91 -13.85
N TYR A 322 -38.61 7.17 -14.97
CA TYR A 322 -37.78 7.49 -16.14
C TYR A 322 -38.16 8.81 -16.79
N SER A 323 -39.45 9.16 -16.81
CA SER A 323 -39.89 10.48 -17.28
C SER A 323 -39.26 11.61 -16.46
N ALA A 324 -39.18 11.44 -15.14
CA ALA A 324 -38.56 12.41 -14.24
C ALA A 324 -37.03 12.48 -14.43
N LYS A 325 -36.38 11.35 -14.72
CA LYS A 325 -34.95 11.30 -15.05
C LYS A 325 -34.64 12.07 -16.35
N GLN A 326 -35.45 11.89 -17.38
CA GLN A 326 -35.28 12.57 -18.66
C GLN A 326 -35.39 14.10 -18.51
N LEU A 327 -36.24 14.59 -17.61
CA LEU A 327 -36.36 16.03 -17.28
C LEU A 327 -35.11 16.61 -16.59
N LEU A 328 -34.30 15.77 -15.95
CA LEU A 328 -33.02 16.16 -15.31
C LEU A 328 -31.85 16.12 -16.29
N GLU A 329 -31.91 15.28 -17.33
CA GLU A 329 -30.89 15.16 -18.38
C GLU A 329 -31.04 16.21 -19.49
N GLY A 330 -32.19 16.88 -19.59
CA GLY A 330 -32.42 17.96 -20.55
C GLY A 330 -31.60 19.22 -20.23
N GLU A 331 -31.12 19.92 -21.27
CA GLU A 331 -30.51 21.25 -21.14
C GLU A 331 -31.56 22.35 -21.47
N PRO A 332 -31.90 23.26 -20.54
CA PRO A 332 -31.51 23.32 -19.12
C PRO A 332 -32.31 22.35 -18.23
N PRO A 333 -31.72 21.87 -17.11
CA PRO A 333 -32.37 20.89 -16.24
C PRO A 333 -33.58 21.50 -15.53
N ARG A 334 -34.77 20.91 -15.74
CA ARG A 334 -36.03 21.38 -15.17
C ARG A 334 -36.27 20.76 -13.78
N ARG A 335 -35.48 21.23 -12.80
CA ARG A 335 -35.41 20.64 -11.45
C ARG A 335 -36.75 20.64 -10.70
N GLU A 336 -37.58 21.67 -10.83
CA GLU A 336 -38.90 21.72 -10.17
C GLU A 336 -39.92 20.77 -10.81
N GLU A 337 -39.96 20.69 -12.13
CA GLU A 337 -40.84 19.76 -12.87
C GLU A 337 -40.44 18.30 -12.59
N ALA A 338 -39.13 18.02 -12.53
CA ALA A 338 -38.62 16.69 -12.14
C ALA A 338 -38.98 16.32 -10.69
N LEU A 339 -39.02 17.30 -9.77
CA LEU A 339 -39.42 17.07 -8.38
C LEU A 339 -40.90 16.71 -8.28
N GLY A 340 -41.76 17.36 -9.08
CA GLY A 340 -43.17 17.00 -9.22
C GLY A 340 -43.38 15.60 -9.81
N ALA A 341 -42.64 15.26 -10.88
CA ALA A 341 -42.72 13.94 -11.50
C ALA A 341 -42.22 12.81 -10.57
N LEU A 342 -41.16 13.04 -9.79
CA LEU A 342 -40.70 12.10 -8.76
C LEU A 342 -41.68 11.99 -7.58
N ALA A 343 -42.40 13.06 -7.24
CA ALA A 343 -43.45 13.00 -6.22
C ALA A 343 -44.66 12.19 -6.69
N GLN A 344 -44.98 12.23 -8.00
CA GLN A 344 -46.05 11.43 -8.59
C GLN A 344 -45.77 9.91 -8.49
N VAL A 345 -44.51 9.50 -8.58
CA VAL A 345 -44.08 8.11 -8.31
C VAL A 345 -44.48 7.67 -6.90
N LEU A 346 -44.45 8.59 -5.92
CA LEU A 346 -44.81 8.29 -4.54
C LEU A 346 -46.32 8.28 -4.28
N GLU A 347 -47.11 8.92 -5.15
CA GLU A 347 -48.58 8.92 -5.07
C GLU A 347 -49.18 7.69 -5.77
N LEU A 348 -48.49 7.15 -6.77
CA LEU A 348 -48.92 5.97 -7.54
C LEU A 348 -48.68 4.64 -6.83
N GLN A 349 -47.85 4.63 -5.78
CA GLN A 349 -47.55 3.42 -5.01
C GLN A 349 -48.62 3.20 -3.91
N ASN A 350 -49.20 2.00 -3.85
CA ASN A 350 -50.07 1.59 -2.74
C ASN A 350 -49.28 0.95 -1.59
N GLU A 351 -48.19 0.26 -1.92
CA GLU A 351 -47.22 -0.31 -0.97
C GLU A 351 -45.83 0.28 -1.20
N GLN A 352 -44.95 0.17 -0.21
CA GLN A 352 -43.59 0.69 -0.31
C GLN A 352 -42.77 -0.18 -1.26
N THR A 353 -42.33 0.40 -2.39
CA THR A 353 -41.57 -0.30 -3.42
C THR A 353 -40.13 0.23 -3.55
N ASP A 354 -39.26 -0.54 -4.20
CA ASP A 354 -37.87 -0.15 -4.50
C ASP A 354 -37.80 1.12 -5.38
N TRP A 355 -38.76 1.29 -6.30
CA TRP A 355 -38.88 2.50 -7.11
C TRP A 355 -39.24 3.73 -6.27
N GLY A 356 -40.07 3.57 -5.24
CA GLY A 356 -40.35 4.62 -4.26
C GLY A 356 -39.11 5.05 -3.48
N PHE A 357 -38.25 4.11 -3.10
CA PHE A 357 -36.97 4.41 -2.44
C PHE A 357 -36.00 5.16 -3.37
N LYS A 358 -35.86 4.72 -4.63
CA LYS A 358 -35.03 5.41 -5.64
C LYS A 358 -35.54 6.84 -5.89
N ALA A 359 -36.86 7.01 -6.00
CA ALA A 359 -37.49 8.33 -6.15
C ALA A 359 -37.23 9.24 -4.95
N LEU A 360 -37.45 8.77 -3.72
CA LEU A 360 -37.17 9.53 -2.49
C LEU A 360 -35.69 9.93 -2.37
N LYS A 361 -34.76 9.02 -2.67
CA LYS A 361 -33.32 9.30 -2.68
C LYS A 361 -33.00 10.47 -3.62
N ARG A 362 -33.59 10.47 -4.82
CA ARG A 362 -33.37 11.53 -5.81
C ARG A 362 -34.05 12.83 -5.40
N ILE A 363 -35.25 12.79 -4.82
CA ILE A 363 -35.96 13.95 -4.28
C ILE A 363 -35.12 14.63 -3.21
N VAL A 364 -34.56 13.87 -2.25
CA VAL A 364 -33.72 14.42 -1.18
C VAL A 364 -32.49 15.12 -1.78
N LYS A 365 -31.79 14.49 -2.73
CA LYS A 365 -30.64 15.11 -3.43
C LYS A 365 -31.03 16.42 -4.14
N LEU A 366 -32.15 16.44 -4.88
CA LEU A 366 -32.64 17.63 -5.58
C LEU A 366 -33.04 18.74 -4.61
N LEU A 367 -33.68 18.41 -3.49
CA LEU A 367 -34.05 19.40 -2.47
C LEU A 367 -32.82 20.03 -1.81
N PHE A 368 -31.72 19.28 -1.67
CA PHE A 368 -30.42 19.83 -1.25
C PHE A 368 -29.83 20.78 -2.29
N GLU A 369 -29.87 20.44 -3.58
CA GLU A 369 -29.43 21.34 -4.66
C GLU A 369 -30.27 22.63 -4.72
N LEU A 370 -31.57 22.55 -4.42
CA LEU A 370 -32.49 23.68 -4.39
C LEU A 370 -32.48 24.47 -3.07
N GLN A 371 -31.60 24.12 -2.11
CA GLN A 371 -31.51 24.74 -0.78
C GLN A 371 -32.82 24.69 0.07
N ARG A 372 -33.71 23.73 -0.19
CA ARG A 372 -34.98 23.54 0.54
C ARG A 372 -34.81 22.52 1.66
N HIS A 373 -34.09 22.92 2.69
CA HIS A 373 -33.56 22.01 3.72
C HIS A 373 -34.63 21.38 4.63
N ASP A 374 -35.66 22.12 5.03
CA ASP A 374 -36.72 21.59 5.91
C ASP A 374 -37.62 20.56 5.21
N GLU A 375 -37.76 20.67 3.89
CA GLU A 375 -38.46 19.69 3.08
C GLU A 375 -37.60 18.46 2.81
N ALA A 376 -36.30 18.66 2.56
CA ALA A 376 -35.35 17.56 2.42
C ALA A 376 -35.35 16.66 3.66
N MET A 377 -35.41 17.25 4.86
CA MET A 377 -35.44 16.50 6.13
C MET A 377 -36.70 15.63 6.26
N ARG A 378 -37.89 16.17 5.93
CA ARG A 378 -39.14 15.40 5.97
C ARG A 378 -39.13 14.22 4.99
N ARG A 379 -38.66 14.46 3.76
CA ARG A 379 -38.51 13.39 2.76
C ARG A 379 -37.43 12.37 3.14
N TYR A 380 -36.42 12.80 3.89
CA TYR A 380 -35.40 11.90 4.43
C TYR A 380 -35.93 11.02 5.57
N GLU A 381 -36.78 11.55 6.46
CA GLU A 381 -37.50 10.75 7.46
C GLU A 381 -38.40 9.69 6.81
N GLU A 382 -39.10 10.06 5.74
CA GLU A 382 -39.86 9.12 4.91
C GLU A 382 -38.94 8.03 4.34
N LEU A 383 -37.80 8.40 3.75
CA LEU A 383 -36.81 7.47 3.20
C LEU A 383 -36.25 6.50 4.26
N LEU A 384 -36.02 6.96 5.48
CA LEU A 384 -35.60 6.09 6.59
C LEU A 384 -36.68 5.07 6.96
N GLY A 385 -37.96 5.41 6.78
CA GLY A 385 -39.08 4.46 6.90
C GLY A 385 -38.95 3.27 5.93
N TYR A 386 -38.62 3.53 4.67
CA TYR A 386 -38.46 2.48 3.64
C TYR A 386 -37.34 1.49 3.96
N THR A 387 -36.30 1.94 4.67
CA THR A 387 -35.19 1.06 5.09
C THR A 387 -35.59 0.01 6.13
N LYS A 388 -36.76 0.15 6.77
CA LYS A 388 -37.26 -0.79 7.77
C LYS A 388 -38.12 -1.91 7.16
N THR A 389 -38.78 -1.64 6.04
CA THR A 389 -39.93 -2.44 5.57
C THR A 389 -39.82 -2.90 4.11
N ALA A 390 -39.28 -2.08 3.21
CA ALA A 390 -39.36 -2.33 1.76
C ALA A 390 -38.02 -2.72 1.11
N VAL A 391 -36.91 -2.18 1.61
CA VAL A 391 -35.63 -2.23 0.90
C VAL A 391 -34.62 -3.12 1.62
N THR A 392 -33.81 -3.85 0.86
CA THR A 392 -32.74 -4.67 1.44
C THR A 392 -31.72 -3.80 2.20
N ARG A 393 -31.14 -4.37 3.28
CA ARG A 393 -30.20 -3.67 4.17
C ARG A 393 -29.00 -3.03 3.43
N ASN A 394 -28.52 -3.66 2.37
CA ASN A 394 -27.39 -3.17 1.58
C ASN A 394 -27.76 -1.96 0.71
N VAL A 395 -28.95 -1.98 0.08
CA VAL A 395 -29.45 -0.87 -0.75
C VAL A 395 -29.78 0.33 0.14
N GLY A 396 -30.37 0.09 1.31
CA GLY A 396 -30.54 1.12 2.35
C GLY A 396 -29.22 1.74 2.81
N GLU A 397 -28.18 0.92 3.05
CA GLU A 397 -26.85 1.40 3.43
C GLU A 397 -26.16 2.24 2.34
N LYS A 398 -26.20 1.80 1.08
CA LYS A 398 -25.68 2.59 -0.07
C LYS A 398 -26.45 3.91 -0.21
N GLY A 399 -27.78 3.88 -0.09
CA GLY A 399 -28.65 5.06 -0.19
C GLY A 399 -28.38 6.10 0.91
N ILE A 400 -28.29 5.66 2.16
CA ILE A 400 -27.98 6.52 3.30
C ILE A 400 -26.58 7.15 3.17
N ASN A 401 -25.55 6.35 2.85
CA ASN A 401 -24.19 6.89 2.68
C ASN A 401 -24.13 7.93 1.56
N SER A 402 -24.83 7.70 0.44
CA SER A 402 -24.88 8.65 -0.68
C SER A 402 -25.50 10.00 -0.29
N ILE A 403 -26.43 10.04 0.66
CA ILE A 403 -27.04 11.28 1.14
C ILE A 403 -26.16 11.94 2.22
N LEU A 404 -25.58 11.15 3.12
CA LEU A 404 -24.75 11.63 4.24
C LEU A 404 -23.38 12.19 3.84
N ASP A 405 -22.98 12.04 2.59
CA ASP A 405 -21.74 12.62 2.05
C ASP A 405 -21.96 14.06 1.51
N PHE A 406 -23.19 14.59 1.53
CA PHE A 406 -23.51 15.98 1.15
C PHE A 406 -23.35 16.96 2.33
N ASN A 407 -22.76 18.14 2.06
CA ASN A 407 -22.55 19.37 2.86
C ASN A 407 -22.72 19.40 4.42
N TRP A 408 -21.75 20.03 5.09
CA TRP A 408 -21.40 19.91 6.52
C TRP A 408 -22.29 20.68 7.53
N GLU A 409 -22.98 21.77 7.15
CA GLU A 409 -23.71 22.61 8.12
C GLU A 409 -25.03 22.00 8.62
N ILE A 410 -25.69 21.16 7.82
CA ILE A 410 -27.05 20.62 8.10
C ILE A 410 -26.98 19.14 8.51
N LEU A 411 -25.80 18.53 8.36
CA LEU A 411 -25.55 17.11 8.54
C LEU A 411 -25.79 16.62 9.97
N GLN A 412 -25.69 17.50 10.97
CA GLN A 412 -25.86 17.12 12.37
C GLN A 412 -27.27 16.60 12.66
N ARG A 413 -28.32 17.31 12.19
CA ARG A 413 -29.72 16.90 12.40
C ARG A 413 -30.04 15.63 11.63
N PHE A 414 -29.52 15.51 10.41
CA PHE A 414 -29.62 14.29 9.61
C PHE A 414 -28.99 13.11 10.34
N TYR A 415 -27.73 13.23 10.78
CA TYR A 415 -27.03 12.17 11.52
C TYR A 415 -27.77 11.75 12.79
N GLU A 416 -28.33 12.68 13.57
CA GLU A 416 -29.09 12.35 14.78
C GLU A 416 -30.33 11.50 14.46
N THR A 417 -31.14 11.93 13.49
CA THR A 417 -32.34 11.21 13.07
C THR A 417 -32.03 9.86 12.42
N THR A 418 -30.96 9.78 11.61
CA THR A 418 -30.47 8.51 11.06
C THR A 418 -30.01 7.58 12.18
N LEU A 419 -29.34 8.09 13.22
CA LEU A 419 -28.84 7.27 14.31
C LEU A 419 -29.96 6.71 15.19
N GLU A 420 -31.03 7.46 15.42
CA GLU A 420 -32.22 6.99 16.14
C GLU A 420 -32.89 5.82 15.38
N THR A 421 -33.12 5.99 14.08
CA THR A 421 -33.69 4.94 13.24
C THR A 421 -32.77 3.73 13.06
N LEU A 422 -31.44 3.93 12.96
CA LEU A 422 -30.48 2.83 12.86
C LEU A 422 -30.30 2.04 14.17
N LYS A 423 -30.50 2.68 15.34
CA LYS A 423 -30.53 1.99 16.64
C LYS A 423 -31.71 1.01 16.70
N GLU A 424 -32.86 1.39 16.16
CA GLU A 424 -34.05 0.53 16.08
C GLU A 424 -33.87 -0.62 15.09
N ALA A 425 -33.20 -0.36 13.95
CA ALA A 425 -32.99 -1.34 12.88
C ALA A 425 -31.89 -2.39 13.15
N ARG A 426 -31.24 -2.37 14.33
CA ARG A 426 -30.11 -3.27 14.71
C ARG A 426 -28.98 -3.34 13.67
N ASN A 427 -28.69 -2.24 12.97
CA ASN A 427 -27.60 -2.20 11.99
C ASN A 427 -26.29 -1.67 12.62
N GLU A 428 -25.61 -2.52 13.40
CA GLU A 428 -24.41 -2.14 14.17
C GLU A 428 -23.28 -1.52 13.32
N ARG A 429 -23.03 -2.04 12.11
CA ARG A 429 -21.94 -1.58 11.24
C ARG A 429 -22.18 -0.17 10.72
N LEU A 430 -23.37 0.10 10.19
CA LEU A 430 -23.75 1.40 9.66
C LEU A 430 -23.90 2.42 10.79
N TRP A 431 -24.50 2.00 11.91
CA TRP A 431 -24.60 2.81 13.11
C TRP A 431 -23.22 3.27 13.60
N PHE A 432 -22.24 2.37 13.66
CA PHE A 432 -20.87 2.68 14.06
C PHE A 432 -20.21 3.71 13.13
N LYS A 433 -20.23 3.48 11.81
CA LYS A 433 -19.66 4.42 10.82
C LYS A 433 -20.30 5.79 10.88
N THR A 434 -21.63 5.83 10.97
CA THR A 434 -22.41 7.07 11.04
C THR A 434 -22.11 7.84 12.33
N SER A 435 -21.98 7.13 13.46
CA SER A 435 -21.60 7.70 14.75
C SER A 435 -20.19 8.26 14.75
N VAL A 436 -19.23 7.60 14.09
CA VAL A 436 -17.87 8.10 13.90
C VAL A 436 -17.85 9.36 13.02
N LYS A 437 -18.62 9.40 11.92
CA LYS A 437 -18.78 10.61 11.08
C LYS A 437 -19.36 11.78 11.89
N LEU A 438 -20.43 11.55 12.64
CA LEU A 438 -21.00 12.56 13.55
C LEU A 438 -19.99 13.00 14.61
N GLY A 439 -19.18 12.09 15.14
CA GLY A 439 -18.10 12.41 16.07
C GLY A 439 -17.04 13.36 15.47
N ASN A 440 -16.62 13.13 14.23
CA ASN A 440 -15.71 14.03 13.52
C ASN A 440 -16.35 15.41 13.29
N LEU A 441 -17.64 15.47 12.91
CA LEU A 441 -18.36 16.73 12.75
C LEU A 441 -18.43 17.52 14.07
N LEU A 442 -18.77 16.86 15.18
CA LEU A 442 -18.82 17.50 16.50
C LEU A 442 -17.44 17.99 16.95
N TYR A 443 -16.37 17.28 16.57
CA TYR A 443 -15.00 17.72 16.81
C TYR A 443 -14.67 19.01 16.04
N GLU A 444 -15.08 19.11 14.76
CA GLU A 444 -14.90 20.32 13.95
C GLU A 444 -15.71 21.51 14.48
N ILE A 445 -16.94 21.27 14.96
CA ILE A 445 -17.79 22.27 15.61
C ILE A 445 -17.21 22.69 16.99
N GLY A 446 -16.44 21.82 17.63
CA GLY A 446 -15.88 22.04 18.97
C GLY A 446 -16.82 21.69 20.13
N ASP A 447 -17.95 21.01 19.88
CA ASP A 447 -18.84 20.53 20.96
C ASP A 447 -18.33 19.22 21.57
N PHE A 448 -17.39 19.37 22.48
CA PHE A 448 -16.77 18.22 23.15
C PHE A 448 -17.70 17.51 24.14
N SER A 449 -18.78 18.17 24.59
CA SER A 449 -19.69 17.61 25.59
C SER A 449 -20.53 16.48 25.01
N ARG A 450 -21.06 16.72 23.80
CA ARG A 450 -21.84 15.74 23.04
C ARG A 450 -20.93 14.68 22.44
N LEU A 451 -19.75 15.07 21.95
CA LEU A 451 -18.73 14.13 21.47
C LEU A 451 -18.36 13.09 22.53
N THR A 452 -18.19 13.52 23.79
CA THR A 452 -17.90 12.59 24.90
C THR A 452 -19.02 11.56 25.12
N LYS A 453 -20.29 11.93 24.91
CA LYS A 453 -21.43 10.99 25.02
C LYS A 453 -21.39 9.96 23.90
N ILE A 454 -21.21 10.40 22.65
CA ILE A 454 -21.12 9.51 21.48
C ILE A 454 -19.94 8.55 21.60
N ILE A 455 -18.77 9.03 22.04
CA ILE A 455 -17.60 8.19 22.27
C ILE A 455 -17.89 7.09 23.30
N LYS A 456 -18.63 7.39 24.38
CA LYS A 456 -19.00 6.38 25.38
C LYS A 456 -19.92 5.31 24.79
N GLU A 457 -20.88 5.71 23.96
CA GLU A 457 -21.77 4.79 23.23
C GLU A 457 -20.97 3.90 22.26
N LEU A 458 -20.03 4.50 21.51
CA LEU A 458 -19.13 3.78 20.60
C LEU A 458 -18.24 2.77 21.35
N LEU A 459 -17.65 3.15 22.48
CA LEU A 459 -16.83 2.24 23.29
C LEU A 459 -17.63 1.08 23.87
N ALA A 460 -18.87 1.33 24.29
CA ALA A 460 -19.76 0.27 24.77
C ALA A 460 -20.04 -0.76 23.68
N SER A 461 -20.31 -0.31 22.45
CA SER A 461 -20.52 -1.21 21.29
C SER A 461 -19.31 -2.08 20.93
N CYS A 462 -18.10 -1.67 21.30
CA CYS A 462 -16.87 -2.42 21.04
C CYS A 462 -16.53 -3.44 22.15
N SER A 463 -17.24 -3.44 23.29
CA SER A 463 -16.87 -4.19 24.49
C SER A 463 -17.58 -5.56 24.66
N ASP A 464 -18.52 -5.93 23.79
CA ASP A 464 -19.27 -7.19 23.91
C ASP A 464 -18.45 -8.45 23.48
N GLU A 465 -18.51 -9.49 24.32
CA GLU A 465 -17.58 -10.64 24.46
C GLU A 465 -17.70 -11.79 23.42
N ASP A 466 -17.96 -11.53 22.14
CA ASP A 466 -17.90 -12.60 21.13
C ASP A 466 -16.51 -12.71 20.48
N ALA A 467 -15.86 -13.87 20.69
CA ALA A 467 -14.44 -14.14 20.47
C ALA A 467 -13.98 -14.32 19.00
N ASP A 468 -14.90 -14.35 18.02
CA ASP A 468 -14.58 -14.69 16.63
C ASP A 468 -14.25 -13.46 15.74
N ASP A 469 -14.68 -12.26 16.15
CA ASP A 469 -14.65 -11.02 15.34
C ASP A 469 -13.55 -10.01 15.79
N GLY A 470 -12.53 -10.49 16.51
CA GLY A 470 -11.56 -9.63 17.21
C GLY A 470 -10.76 -8.65 16.33
N VAL A 471 -10.55 -8.96 15.05
CA VAL A 471 -9.79 -8.10 14.13
C VAL A 471 -10.59 -6.88 13.68
N ARG A 472 -11.89 -7.06 13.38
CA ARG A 472 -12.79 -5.96 12.98
C ARG A 472 -13.02 -5.01 14.15
N LYS A 473 -13.27 -5.58 15.34
CA LYS A 473 -13.46 -4.81 16.58
C LYS A 473 -12.22 -3.99 16.95
N ASN A 474 -11.01 -4.53 16.77
CA ASN A 474 -9.77 -3.78 17.03
C ASN A 474 -9.57 -2.58 16.08
N SER A 475 -9.98 -2.71 14.81
CA SER A 475 -9.92 -1.61 13.84
C SER A 475 -10.91 -0.50 14.19
N GLN A 476 -12.16 -0.88 14.51
CA GLN A 476 -13.19 0.04 15.02
C GLN A 476 -12.76 0.73 16.31
N LEU A 477 -12.18 -0.03 17.26
CA LEU A 477 -11.70 0.53 18.52
C LEU A 477 -10.59 1.58 18.32
N LEU A 478 -9.71 1.39 17.33
CA LEU A 478 -8.68 2.38 16.99
C LEU A 478 -9.29 3.66 16.41
N GLU A 479 -10.37 3.58 15.62
CA GLU A 479 -11.11 4.78 15.17
C GLU A 479 -11.67 5.57 16.36
N VAL A 480 -12.27 4.89 17.34
CA VAL A 480 -12.82 5.54 18.54
C VAL A 480 -11.71 6.13 19.41
N TYR A 481 -10.56 5.46 19.51
CA TYR A 481 -9.40 6.02 20.22
C TYR A 481 -8.80 7.22 19.49
N ALA A 482 -8.74 7.22 18.16
CA ALA A 482 -8.28 8.37 17.39
C ALA A 482 -9.15 9.61 17.65
N LEU A 483 -10.49 9.45 17.63
CA LEU A 483 -11.43 10.53 17.99
C LEU A 483 -11.23 11.04 19.43
N GLN A 484 -11.03 10.14 20.39
CA GLN A 484 -10.74 10.53 21.78
C GLN A 484 -9.42 11.29 21.91
N ILE A 485 -8.38 10.82 21.23
CA ILE A 485 -7.04 11.42 21.23
C ILE A 485 -7.13 12.84 20.64
N GLN A 486 -7.83 13.02 19.51
CA GLN A 486 -8.07 14.32 18.91
C GLN A 486 -8.82 15.27 19.85
N MET A 487 -9.89 14.78 20.49
CA MET A 487 -10.67 15.55 21.47
C MET A 487 -9.81 16.01 22.65
N TYR A 488 -9.05 15.10 23.28
CA TYR A 488 -8.20 15.44 24.43
C TYR A 488 -7.02 16.34 24.04
N THR A 489 -6.52 16.21 22.81
CA THR A 489 -5.49 17.11 22.26
C THR A 489 -6.04 18.54 22.14
N ALA A 490 -7.27 18.70 21.64
CA ALA A 490 -7.93 20.01 21.54
C ALA A 490 -8.27 20.60 22.93
N GLN A 491 -8.69 19.77 23.89
CA GLN A 491 -8.95 20.18 25.28
C GLN A 491 -7.69 20.45 26.11
N LYS A 492 -6.50 20.05 25.61
CA LYS A 492 -5.22 20.09 26.33
C LYS A 492 -5.21 19.28 27.64
N ASP A 493 -6.00 18.21 27.73
CA ASP A 493 -6.00 17.29 28.88
C ASP A 493 -4.93 16.20 28.71
N ASN A 494 -3.68 16.53 29.06
CA ASN A 494 -2.52 15.67 28.85
C ASN A 494 -2.56 14.35 29.64
N LYS A 495 -3.21 14.32 30.81
CA LYS A 495 -3.22 13.12 31.67
C LYS A 495 -4.08 12.01 31.05
N LYS A 496 -5.27 12.37 30.58
CA LYS A 496 -6.14 11.40 29.89
C LYS A 496 -5.59 11.02 28.53
N LEU A 497 -4.98 11.98 27.81
CA LEU A 497 -4.34 11.72 26.52
C LEU A 497 -3.31 10.59 26.60
N VAL A 498 -2.39 10.62 27.59
CA VAL A 498 -1.40 9.56 27.81
C VAL A 498 -2.06 8.20 28.02
N SER A 499 -3.06 8.14 28.90
CA SER A 499 -3.76 6.89 29.20
C SER A 499 -4.44 6.28 27.97
N ILE A 500 -5.09 7.10 27.14
CA ILE A 500 -5.76 6.62 25.93
C ILE A 500 -4.74 6.25 24.85
N TYR A 501 -3.67 7.02 24.72
CA TYR A 501 -2.60 6.73 23.75
C TYR A 501 -1.92 5.39 24.03
N GLU A 502 -1.58 5.10 25.29
CA GLU A 502 -1.04 3.80 25.68
C GLU A 502 -2.02 2.65 25.41
N LYS A 503 -3.33 2.87 25.59
CA LYS A 503 -4.36 1.89 25.24
C LYS A 503 -4.41 1.66 23.72
N ALA A 504 -4.31 2.71 22.92
CA ALA A 504 -4.27 2.61 21.46
C ALA A 504 -3.07 1.80 20.97
N LEU A 505 -1.88 2.02 21.54
CA LEU A 505 -0.66 1.27 21.18
C LEU A 505 -0.72 -0.23 21.55
N ARG A 506 -1.49 -0.61 22.58
CA ARG A 506 -1.66 -2.03 22.96
C ARG A 506 -2.60 -2.78 22.03
N THR A 507 -3.51 -2.08 21.36
CA THR A 507 -4.46 -2.68 20.40
C THR A 507 -3.71 -3.08 19.12
N LYS A 508 -3.82 -4.35 18.70
CA LYS A 508 -3.12 -4.83 17.50
C LYS A 508 -3.69 -4.20 16.22
N SER A 509 -2.90 -3.36 15.57
CA SER A 509 -3.19 -2.55 14.38
C SER A 509 -3.43 -3.31 13.05
N GLY A 510 -3.65 -4.63 13.06
CA GLY A 510 -3.50 -5.47 11.86
C GLY A 510 -4.35 -5.12 10.63
N VAL A 511 -5.41 -4.29 10.78
CA VAL A 511 -6.37 -3.93 9.71
C VAL A 511 -6.89 -2.48 9.85
N ALA A 512 -6.19 -1.59 10.57
CA ALA A 512 -6.63 -0.19 10.67
C ALA A 512 -6.21 0.62 9.44
N HIS A 513 -7.06 1.54 8.98
CA HIS A 513 -6.75 2.40 7.83
C HIS A 513 -5.53 3.28 8.13
N PRO A 514 -4.53 3.41 7.24
CA PRO A 514 -3.29 4.15 7.48
C PRO A 514 -3.53 5.59 7.97
N LYS A 515 -4.54 6.29 7.42
CA LYS A 515 -4.98 7.61 7.91
C LYS A 515 -5.22 7.68 9.42
N ILE A 516 -5.89 6.68 10.01
CA ILE A 516 -6.22 6.67 11.46
C ILE A 516 -4.94 6.47 12.28
N ILE A 517 -4.09 5.56 11.82
CA ILE A 517 -2.78 5.29 12.45
C ILE A 517 -1.92 6.57 12.41
N GLY A 518 -1.93 7.28 11.28
CA GLY A 518 -1.27 8.58 11.11
C GLY A 518 -1.73 9.61 12.14
N VAL A 519 -3.05 9.77 12.32
CA VAL A 519 -3.65 10.68 13.31
C VAL A 519 -3.24 10.33 14.74
N ILE A 520 -3.27 9.03 15.09
CA ILE A 520 -2.89 8.57 16.43
C ILE A 520 -1.42 8.92 16.73
N HIS A 521 -0.50 8.60 15.81
CA HIS A 521 0.91 8.87 15.99
C HIS A 521 1.25 10.37 15.93
N GLU A 522 0.57 11.17 15.10
CA GLU A 522 0.76 12.62 15.08
C GLU A 522 0.40 13.24 16.44
N CYS A 523 -0.74 12.86 17.01
CA CYS A 523 -1.17 13.33 18.32
C CYS A 523 -0.27 12.79 19.45
N GLY A 524 0.20 11.55 19.33
CA GLY A 524 1.20 10.94 20.23
C GLY A 524 2.53 11.70 20.22
N GLY A 525 3.01 12.08 19.03
CA GLY A 525 4.20 12.92 18.87
C GLY A 525 4.02 14.29 19.52
N LYS A 526 2.88 14.95 19.30
CA LYS A 526 2.54 16.24 19.94
C LYS A 526 2.52 16.13 21.47
N MET A 527 1.98 15.04 22.00
CA MET A 527 1.97 14.74 23.44
C MET A 527 3.40 14.57 24.00
N TYR A 528 4.25 13.76 23.35
CA TYR A 528 5.63 13.57 23.78
C TYR A 528 6.48 14.84 23.70
N MET A 529 6.22 15.70 22.71
CA MET A 529 6.83 17.03 22.62
C MET A 529 6.48 17.89 23.85
N MET A 530 5.22 17.87 24.31
CA MET A 530 4.83 18.59 25.53
C MET A 530 5.50 18.02 26.79
N GLN A 531 5.81 16.72 26.81
CA GLN A 531 6.54 16.06 27.90
C GLN A 531 8.06 16.24 27.80
N ARG A 532 8.56 16.90 26.74
CA ARG A 532 9.99 17.03 26.41
C ARG A 532 10.71 15.70 26.15
N GLU A 533 9.97 14.67 25.77
CA GLU A 533 10.53 13.38 25.35
C GLU A 533 10.78 13.38 23.83
N TRP A 534 11.84 14.07 23.40
CA TRP A 534 12.10 14.35 21.98
C TRP A 534 12.32 13.10 21.13
N ASP A 535 13.01 12.08 21.67
CA ASP A 535 13.31 10.86 20.92
C ASP A 535 12.06 10.04 20.59
N LYS A 536 11.14 9.90 21.57
CA LYS A 536 9.87 9.20 21.36
C LYS A 536 8.97 9.98 20.41
N ALA A 537 8.92 11.32 20.56
CA ALA A 537 8.20 12.19 19.65
C ALA A 537 8.69 12.03 18.20
N ARG A 538 10.01 12.00 17.98
CA ARG A 538 10.59 11.76 16.65
C ARG A 538 10.13 10.42 16.05
N SER A 539 10.20 9.34 16.83
CA SER A 539 9.76 8.01 16.35
C SER A 539 8.28 7.96 15.99
N ASP A 540 7.43 8.62 16.78
CA ASP A 540 6.00 8.72 16.51
C ASP A 540 5.71 9.58 15.29
N PHE A 541 6.30 10.77 15.17
CA PHE A 541 6.12 11.59 13.97
C PHE A 541 6.62 10.91 12.70
N PHE A 542 7.67 10.09 12.78
CA PHE A 542 8.16 9.31 11.62
C PHE A 542 7.15 8.23 11.21
N SER A 543 6.58 7.53 12.20
CA SER A 543 5.56 6.51 11.94
C SER A 543 4.26 7.15 11.43
N GLY A 544 3.85 8.30 11.99
CA GLY A 544 2.73 9.10 11.52
C GLY A 544 2.91 9.62 10.11
N PHE A 545 4.10 10.12 9.77
CA PHE A 545 4.47 10.56 8.43
C PHE A 545 4.34 9.42 7.40
N LYS A 546 4.91 8.25 7.71
CA LYS A 546 4.80 7.07 6.84
C LYS A 546 3.34 6.68 6.59
N SER A 547 2.53 6.64 7.64
CA SER A 547 1.11 6.29 7.51
C SER A 547 0.29 7.32 6.73
N TYR A 548 0.63 8.61 6.82
CA TYR A 548 0.00 9.65 5.99
C TYR A 548 0.46 9.59 4.53
N ASP A 549 1.71 9.22 4.28
CA ASP A 549 2.23 9.04 2.93
C ASP A 549 1.57 7.86 2.21
N GLU A 550 1.44 6.72 2.91
CA GLU A 550 0.68 5.54 2.43
C GLU A 550 -0.80 5.87 2.17
N ALA A 551 -1.38 6.83 2.91
CA ALA A 551 -2.76 7.27 2.72
C ALA A 551 -2.93 8.35 1.63
N GLY A 552 -1.83 8.96 1.13
CA GLY A 552 -1.90 10.07 0.18
C GLY A 552 -2.49 11.37 0.76
N GLU A 553 -2.46 11.56 2.07
CA GLU A 553 -3.06 12.74 2.74
C GLU A 553 -2.14 13.96 2.69
N PRO A 554 -2.65 15.18 2.43
CA PRO A 554 -1.83 16.40 2.40
C PRO A 554 -1.19 16.73 3.76
N ARG A 555 -1.79 16.23 4.87
CA ARG A 555 -1.25 16.37 6.23
C ARG A 555 0.14 15.74 6.42
N ARG A 556 0.62 14.89 5.49
CA ARG A 556 1.99 14.35 5.53
C ARG A 556 3.05 15.45 5.59
N LEU A 557 2.86 16.57 4.88
CA LEU A 557 3.81 17.68 4.87
C LEU A 557 3.88 18.36 6.24
N GLN A 558 2.74 18.53 6.91
CA GLN A 558 2.68 19.07 8.27
C GLN A 558 3.37 18.12 9.27
N CYS A 559 3.11 16.81 9.17
CA CYS A 559 3.75 15.81 10.02
C CYS A 559 5.27 15.75 9.78
N LEU A 560 5.74 15.95 8.54
CA LEU A 560 7.16 16.04 8.20
C LEU A 560 7.82 17.28 8.85
N LYS A 561 7.14 18.44 8.87
CA LYS A 561 7.62 19.63 9.60
C LYS A 561 7.80 19.33 11.09
N TYR A 562 6.86 18.62 11.71
CA TYR A 562 6.95 18.22 13.13
C TYR A 562 8.05 17.21 13.40
N LEU A 563 8.26 16.26 12.47
CA LEU A 563 9.35 15.30 12.55
C LEU A 563 10.71 16.00 12.52
N VAL A 564 10.92 16.93 11.59
CA VAL A 564 12.17 17.69 11.47
C VAL A 564 12.41 18.53 12.73
N LEU A 565 11.37 19.18 13.25
CA LEU A 565 11.44 19.93 14.51
C LEU A 565 11.85 19.03 15.69
N ALA A 566 11.19 17.87 15.85
CA ALA A 566 11.51 16.91 16.91
C ALA A 566 12.94 16.36 16.78
N ASN A 567 13.43 16.15 15.57
CA ASN A 567 14.78 15.68 15.31
C ASN A 567 15.86 16.72 15.66
N MET A 568 15.61 18.00 15.37
CA MET A 568 16.55 19.07 15.78
C MET A 568 16.54 19.27 17.30
N LEU A 569 15.38 19.16 17.96
CA LEU A 569 15.28 19.26 19.42
C LEU A 569 15.91 18.07 20.16
N SER A 570 15.94 16.88 19.56
CA SER A 570 16.64 15.71 20.12
C SER A 570 18.17 15.77 19.95
N GLU A 571 18.72 16.87 19.43
CA GLU A 571 20.15 17.05 19.12
C GLU A 571 20.73 15.94 18.20
N SER A 572 19.87 15.29 17.39
CA SER A 572 20.31 14.22 16.50
C SER A 572 21.11 14.76 15.32
N GLN A 573 22.16 14.04 14.94
CA GLN A 573 22.97 14.35 13.76
C GLN A 573 22.49 13.64 12.48
N VAL A 574 21.39 12.88 12.56
CA VAL A 574 20.84 12.18 11.41
C VAL A 574 19.97 13.16 10.61
N ASN A 575 20.24 13.30 9.32
CA ASN A 575 19.36 14.06 8.44
C ASN A 575 18.08 13.26 8.18
N VAL A 576 16.92 13.88 8.40
CA VAL A 576 15.61 13.25 8.16
C VAL A 576 15.41 12.99 6.67
N PHE A 577 15.93 13.86 5.81
CA PHE A 577 15.75 13.79 4.35
C PHE A 577 16.63 12.75 3.66
N ASP A 578 17.59 12.15 4.38
CA ASP A 578 18.33 10.99 3.89
C ASP A 578 17.46 9.71 3.85
N SER A 579 16.31 9.72 4.55
CA SER A 579 15.35 8.63 4.50
C SER A 579 14.64 8.57 3.15
N GLN A 580 14.36 7.36 2.66
CA GLN A 580 13.75 7.12 1.36
C GLN A 580 12.37 7.77 1.24
N GLU A 581 11.66 7.81 2.36
CA GLU A 581 10.31 8.35 2.46
C GLU A 581 10.30 9.89 2.44
N ALA A 582 11.31 10.54 3.02
CA ALA A 582 11.38 12.01 3.11
C ALA A 582 12.13 12.66 1.93
N LYS A 583 13.06 11.94 1.28
CA LYS A 583 13.88 12.43 0.17
C LYS A 583 13.10 13.03 -1.01
N PRO A 584 11.96 12.45 -1.46
CA PRO A 584 11.17 13.03 -2.55
C PRO A 584 10.62 14.43 -2.23
N TYR A 585 10.45 14.74 -0.94
CA TYR A 585 9.86 15.98 -0.45
C TYR A 585 10.89 17.10 -0.20
N GLU A 586 12.18 16.82 -0.36
CA GLU A 586 13.26 17.77 -0.08
C GLU A 586 13.14 19.08 -0.88
N ASN A 587 12.67 18.98 -2.12
CA ASN A 587 12.52 20.09 -3.06
C ASN A 587 11.10 20.71 -3.08
N ASP A 588 10.20 20.26 -2.20
CA ASP A 588 8.85 20.81 -2.12
C ASP A 588 8.87 22.24 -1.57
N LYS A 589 8.11 23.16 -2.19
CA LYS A 589 8.07 24.58 -1.80
C LYS A 589 7.73 24.79 -0.32
N GLU A 590 6.91 23.93 0.27
CA GLU A 590 6.54 24.02 1.68
C GLU A 590 7.59 23.45 2.65
N ILE A 591 8.52 22.62 2.14
CA ILE A 591 9.48 21.85 2.94
C ILE A 591 10.91 22.33 2.77
N VAL A 592 11.27 22.95 1.64
CA VAL A 592 12.63 23.47 1.36
C VAL A 592 13.16 24.38 2.48
N ALA A 593 12.28 25.15 3.14
CA ALA A 593 12.66 25.95 4.29
C ALA A 593 13.12 25.08 5.47
N MET A 594 12.43 23.98 5.75
CA MET A 594 12.78 23.01 6.79
C MET A 594 14.04 22.21 6.43
N THR A 595 14.26 21.87 5.15
CA THR A 595 15.50 21.25 4.69
C THR A 595 16.70 22.15 5.00
N LYS A 596 16.63 23.42 4.57
CA LYS A 596 17.70 24.41 4.83
C LYS A 596 17.95 24.65 6.32
N LEU A 597 16.89 24.65 7.15
CA LEU A 597 17.04 24.74 8.60
C LEU A 597 17.76 23.51 9.17
N THR A 598 17.42 22.32 8.68
CA THR A 598 18.07 21.07 9.10
C THR A 598 19.55 21.08 8.72
N ASP A 599 19.88 21.48 7.50
CA ASP A 599 21.27 21.59 7.04
C ASP A 599 22.06 22.59 7.88
N ALA A 600 21.51 23.77 8.14
CA ALA A 600 22.14 24.77 8.99
C ALA A 600 22.33 24.27 10.43
N PHE A 601 21.39 23.47 10.95
CA PHE A 601 21.49 22.86 12.27
C PHE A 601 22.57 21.77 12.35
N LEU A 602 22.71 20.94 11.32
CA LEU A 602 23.73 19.89 11.24
C LEU A 602 25.14 20.47 11.16
N HIS A 603 25.32 21.56 10.42
CA HIS A 603 26.61 22.24 10.23
C HIS A 603 26.96 23.27 11.32
N ASP A 604 26.09 23.45 12.33
CA ASP A 604 26.24 24.42 13.42
C ASP A 604 26.28 25.89 12.93
N GLU A 605 25.55 26.23 11.88
CA GLU A 605 25.55 27.57 11.27
C GLU A 605 24.40 28.44 11.77
N ILE A 606 24.59 29.12 12.91
CA ILE A 606 23.55 29.95 13.51
C ILE A 606 23.09 31.12 12.62
N LYS A 607 24.01 31.75 11.88
CA LYS A 607 23.69 32.89 11.00
C LYS A 607 22.79 32.46 9.85
N THR A 608 23.11 31.34 9.20
CA THR A 608 22.31 30.75 8.13
C THR A 608 20.95 30.32 8.68
N PHE A 609 20.91 29.71 9.87
CA PHE A 609 19.69 29.27 10.54
C PHE A 609 18.71 30.44 10.78
N GLU A 610 19.17 31.54 11.40
CA GLU A 610 18.33 32.71 11.67
C GLU A 610 17.89 33.44 10.38
N GLN A 611 18.75 33.48 9.35
CA GLN A 611 18.39 34.04 8.05
C GLN A 611 17.26 33.25 7.38
N VAL A 612 17.31 31.92 7.41
CA VAL A 612 16.26 31.07 6.85
C VAL A 612 14.96 31.25 7.63
N LEU A 613 15.02 31.28 8.96
CA LEU A 613 13.85 31.51 9.81
C LEU A 613 13.18 32.86 9.52
N ASN A 614 13.96 33.93 9.35
CA ASN A 614 13.45 35.27 9.08
C ASN A 614 12.89 35.43 7.65
N ARG A 615 13.47 34.76 6.66
CA ARG A 615 12.99 34.80 5.26
C ARG A 615 11.72 34.00 5.05
N ASN A 616 11.52 32.94 5.82
CA ASN A 616 10.41 32.00 5.68
C ASN A 616 9.44 32.06 6.89
N GLN A 617 9.28 33.24 7.49
CA GLN A 617 8.42 33.41 8.66
C GLN A 617 6.98 32.95 8.41
N GLU A 618 6.35 33.33 7.30
CA GLU A 618 4.95 32.93 7.00
C GLU A 618 4.81 31.40 6.99
N THR A 619 5.68 30.68 6.28
CA THR A 619 5.58 29.21 6.15
C THR A 619 5.83 28.43 7.45
N ILE A 620 6.56 29.02 8.42
CA ILE A 620 7.04 28.33 9.64
C ILE A 620 6.33 28.84 10.90
N MET A 621 6.11 30.16 11.02
CA MET A 621 5.53 30.81 12.19
C MET A 621 3.99 30.81 12.19
N ASP A 622 3.35 30.55 11.06
CA ASP A 622 1.89 30.41 10.98
C ASP A 622 1.39 29.19 11.77
N ASP A 623 2.22 28.15 11.92
CA ASP A 623 1.89 26.99 12.74
C ASP A 623 2.06 27.30 14.25
N PRO A 624 0.95 27.31 15.03
CA PRO A 624 1.01 27.63 16.46
C PRO A 624 1.82 26.62 17.29
N PHE A 625 1.87 25.36 16.85
CA PHE A 625 2.63 24.30 17.51
C PHE A 625 4.13 24.50 17.30
N ILE A 626 4.58 24.76 16.07
CA ILE A 626 6.01 25.00 15.78
C ILE A 626 6.50 26.24 16.51
N LYS A 627 5.72 27.34 16.46
CA LYS A 627 6.04 28.61 17.12
C LYS A 627 6.38 28.46 18.60
N HIS A 628 5.73 27.55 19.31
CA HIS A 628 5.99 27.30 20.73
C HIS A 628 7.40 26.77 21.01
N TYR A 629 8.00 26.02 20.08
CA TYR A 629 9.30 25.35 20.28
C TYR A 629 10.48 26.05 19.60
N ILE A 630 10.24 27.04 18.73
CA ILE A 630 11.30 27.78 18.02
C ILE A 630 12.30 28.42 18.99
N ASP A 631 11.83 29.05 20.08
CA ASP A 631 12.72 29.67 21.06
C ASP A 631 13.61 28.63 21.77
N SER A 632 13.05 27.45 22.04
CA SER A 632 13.82 26.34 22.61
C SER A 632 14.87 25.85 21.63
N LEU A 633 14.50 25.73 20.34
CA LEU A 633 15.40 25.29 19.29
C LEU A 633 16.56 26.28 19.08
N LEU A 634 16.28 27.60 19.09
CA LEU A 634 17.30 28.64 19.03
C LEU A 634 18.28 28.56 20.20
N ARG A 635 17.79 28.28 21.42
CA ARG A 635 18.67 28.06 22.59
C ARG A 635 19.53 26.81 22.42
N THR A 636 19.00 25.73 21.85
CA THR A 636 19.74 24.48 21.59
C THR A 636 20.87 24.70 20.59
N ILE A 637 20.61 25.32 19.42
CA ILE A 637 21.65 25.58 18.42
C ILE A 637 22.69 26.57 18.96
N ARG A 638 22.28 27.63 19.66
CA ARG A 638 23.19 28.59 20.32
C ARG A 638 24.13 27.87 21.29
N SER A 639 23.57 26.98 22.11
CA SER A 639 24.35 26.18 23.07
C SER A 639 25.37 25.27 22.37
N LYS A 640 24.99 24.63 21.27
CA LYS A 640 25.87 23.75 20.48
C LYS A 640 27.03 24.51 19.84
N VAL A 641 26.72 25.65 19.20
CA VAL A 641 27.73 26.56 18.61
C VAL A 641 28.66 27.12 19.69
N LEU A 642 28.11 27.51 20.85
CA LEU A 642 28.87 28.03 21.97
C LEU A 642 29.89 27.02 22.52
N LEU A 643 29.52 25.75 22.64
CA LEU A 643 30.45 24.68 23.03
C LEU A 643 31.64 24.54 22.07
N LYS A 644 31.42 24.74 20.76
CA LYS A 644 32.46 24.70 19.73
C LYS A 644 33.40 25.91 19.82
N ILE A 645 32.85 27.10 20.05
CA ILE A 645 33.61 28.35 20.19
C ILE A 645 34.48 28.33 21.45
N ILE A 646 33.97 27.79 22.57
CA ILE A 646 34.67 27.81 23.86
C ILE A 646 35.89 26.86 23.90
N LYS A 647 35.83 25.70 23.22
CA LYS A 647 36.86 24.64 23.28
C LYS A 647 38.33 25.10 23.17
N PRO A 648 38.71 25.96 22.21
CA PRO A 648 40.12 26.36 22.04
C PRO A 648 40.61 27.42 23.04
N TYR A 649 39.73 28.05 23.83
CA TYR A 649 40.08 29.19 24.70
C TYR A 649 40.00 28.83 26.18
N ARG A 650 40.96 29.32 26.98
CA ARG A 650 40.92 29.17 28.46
C ARG A 650 40.17 30.30 29.16
N ARG A 651 40.27 31.50 28.61
CA ARG A 651 39.54 32.70 29.04
C ARG A 651 38.97 33.35 27.80
N MET A 652 37.71 33.74 27.85
CA MET A 652 37.03 34.35 26.71
C MET A 652 36.15 35.50 27.17
N ASP A 653 36.15 36.60 26.41
CA ASP A 653 35.28 37.75 26.66
C ASP A 653 33.84 37.43 26.23
N THR A 654 32.87 37.74 27.09
CA THR A 654 31.44 37.54 26.81
C THR A 654 30.95 38.43 25.67
N GLN A 655 31.58 39.59 25.43
CA GLN A 655 31.27 40.43 24.26
C GLN A 655 31.70 39.77 22.95
N TYR A 656 32.81 39.04 22.97
CA TYR A 656 33.26 38.27 21.81
C TYR A 656 32.26 37.14 21.50
N ILE A 657 31.80 36.42 22.54
CA ILE A 657 30.76 35.39 22.40
C ILE A 657 29.47 35.98 21.80
N ALA A 658 29.04 37.14 22.30
CA ALA A 658 27.85 37.82 21.80
C ALA A 658 27.95 38.13 20.30
N ARG A 659 29.11 38.64 19.84
CA ARG A 659 29.35 38.93 18.42
C ARG A 659 29.34 37.67 17.54
N GLU A 660 29.91 36.58 18.03
CA GLU A 660 29.93 35.30 17.29
C GLU A 660 28.54 34.64 17.22
N LEU A 661 27.71 34.77 18.26
CA LEU A 661 26.33 34.29 18.30
C LEU A 661 25.33 35.27 17.64
N ASN A 662 25.76 35.94 16.57
CA ASN A 662 24.96 36.89 15.78
C ASN A 662 24.46 38.15 16.52
N GLY A 663 25.21 38.63 17.51
CA GLY A 663 24.93 39.92 18.17
C GLY A 663 23.81 39.87 19.23
N ILE A 664 23.61 38.72 19.88
CA ILE A 664 22.63 38.59 20.98
C ILE A 664 22.99 39.46 22.20
N PRO A 665 22.01 39.89 23.01
CA PRO A 665 22.27 40.69 24.19
C PRO A 665 23.09 39.94 25.23
N LEU A 666 23.96 40.66 25.95
CA LEU A 666 24.87 40.09 26.96
C LEU A 666 24.11 39.31 28.06
N SER A 667 22.92 39.78 28.44
CA SER A 667 22.06 39.08 29.41
C SER A 667 21.65 37.68 28.95
N GLU A 668 21.44 37.49 27.65
CA GLU A 668 21.09 36.18 27.09
C GLU A 668 22.32 35.27 26.99
N VAL A 669 23.49 35.83 26.64
CA VAL A 669 24.77 35.10 26.68
C VAL A 669 25.06 34.59 28.09
N GLU A 670 24.91 35.44 29.10
CA GLU A 670 25.09 35.04 30.51
C GLU A 670 24.10 33.96 30.93
N SER A 671 22.82 34.09 30.54
CA SER A 671 21.80 33.08 30.81
C SER A 671 22.17 31.73 30.16
N LEU A 672 22.60 31.72 28.89
CA LEU A 672 23.03 30.52 28.19
C LEU A 672 24.27 29.88 28.84
N LEU A 673 25.27 30.68 29.19
CA LEU A 673 26.47 30.22 29.88
C LEU A 673 26.12 29.64 31.26
N SER A 674 25.22 30.28 32.00
CA SER A 674 24.77 29.79 33.30
C SER A 674 24.06 28.44 33.19
N ALA A 675 23.20 28.28 32.18
CA ALA A 675 22.53 27.00 31.90
C ALA A 675 23.55 25.90 31.57
N LEU A 676 24.54 26.18 30.72
CA LEU A 676 25.58 25.22 30.35
C LEU A 676 26.47 24.80 31.52
N VAL A 677 26.72 25.71 32.47
CA VAL A 677 27.48 25.41 33.70
C VAL A 677 26.64 24.57 34.67
N LEU A 678 25.36 24.92 34.86
CA LEU A 678 24.44 24.16 35.73
C LEU A 678 24.16 22.75 35.19
N ASP A 679 24.00 22.62 33.88
CA ASP A 679 23.84 21.34 33.16
C ASP A 679 25.13 20.51 33.15
N LYS A 680 26.23 21.04 33.72
CA LYS A 680 27.57 20.42 33.73
C LYS A 680 28.12 20.10 32.34
N LYS A 681 27.62 20.77 31.28
CA LYS A 681 28.16 20.68 29.92
C LYS A 681 29.51 21.42 29.84
N ILE A 682 29.72 22.46 30.65
CA ILE A 682 30.96 23.22 30.73
C ILE A 682 31.38 23.41 32.19
N GLU A 683 32.63 23.09 32.53
CA GLU A 683 33.24 23.42 33.83
C GLU A 683 33.88 24.81 33.76
N ALA A 684 33.11 25.86 34.07
CA ALA A 684 33.56 27.25 33.98
C ALA A 684 33.02 28.14 35.10
N ARG A 685 33.69 29.29 35.31
CA ARG A 685 33.19 30.39 36.13
C ARG A 685 32.93 31.60 35.25
N ILE A 686 31.82 32.28 35.51
CA ILE A 686 31.43 33.51 34.83
C ILE A 686 31.81 34.67 35.75
N ASP A 687 32.74 35.52 35.30
CA ASP A 687 33.09 36.76 35.98
C ASP A 687 32.26 37.90 35.38
N GLN A 688 31.19 38.28 36.10
CA GLN A 688 30.28 39.35 35.67
C GLN A 688 30.90 40.74 35.74
N VAL A 689 31.91 40.97 36.60
CA VAL A 689 32.55 42.28 36.76
C VAL A 689 33.47 42.57 35.57
N HIS A 690 34.24 41.56 35.16
CA HIS A 690 35.17 41.67 34.05
C HIS A 690 34.58 41.19 32.72
N HIS A 691 33.31 40.77 32.69
CA HIS A 691 32.63 40.23 31.52
C HIS A 691 33.38 39.07 30.85
N THR A 692 34.02 38.18 31.63
CA THR A 692 34.83 37.08 31.10
C THR A 692 34.35 35.71 31.58
N LEU A 693 34.40 34.74 30.67
CA LEU A 693 34.25 33.31 30.95
C LEU A 693 35.64 32.72 31.22
N VAL A 694 35.80 32.06 32.36
CA VAL A 694 37.05 31.38 32.74
C VAL A 694 36.79 29.89 32.84
N LEU A 695 37.40 29.10 31.95
CA LEU A 695 37.36 27.64 32.02
C LEU A 695 38.23 27.16 33.18
N LEU A 696 37.71 26.20 33.96
CA LEU A 696 38.46 25.58 35.04
C LEU A 696 39.24 24.38 34.47
N ASP A 697 40.56 24.38 34.61
CA ASP A 697 41.33 23.17 34.38
C ASP A 697 41.02 22.18 35.50
N ARG A 698 40.60 20.96 35.15
CA ARG A 698 40.65 19.84 36.10
C ARG A 698 42.10 19.63 36.52
N LYS A 699 42.48 20.13 37.70
CA LYS A 699 43.48 19.44 38.52
C LYS A 699 42.89 18.09 38.94
N PRO A 700 43.71 17.04 39.21
CA PRO A 700 43.22 15.72 39.56
C PRO A 700 42.59 15.73 40.97
N GLU A 701 41.35 16.21 41.07
CA GLU A 701 40.55 16.18 42.31
C GLU A 701 40.42 14.76 42.84
N LYS A 702 40.39 13.74 41.98
CA LYS A 702 40.34 12.33 42.39
C LYS A 702 41.37 11.96 43.45
N PHE A 703 42.60 12.48 43.38
CA PHE A 703 43.62 12.17 44.38
C PHE A 703 43.31 12.84 45.73
N GLN A 704 42.95 14.12 45.72
CA GLN A 704 42.59 14.85 46.94
C GLN A 704 41.30 14.32 47.56
N THR A 705 40.26 14.04 46.78
CA THR A 705 39.01 13.46 47.27
C THR A 705 39.22 12.05 47.83
N SER A 706 40.08 11.24 47.18
CA SER A 706 40.40 9.90 47.69
C SER A 706 41.19 9.96 49.00
N ILE A 707 42.16 10.86 49.13
CA ILE A 707 42.89 11.09 50.39
C ILE A 707 41.96 11.58 51.48
N GLN A 708 41.08 12.54 51.17
CA GLN A 708 40.12 13.05 52.14
C GLN A 708 39.19 11.94 52.64
N GLY A 709 38.67 11.09 51.73
CA GLY A 709 37.88 9.92 52.10
C GLY A 709 38.66 8.92 52.96
N TRP A 710 39.96 8.77 52.72
CA TRP A 710 40.84 7.93 53.55
C TRP A 710 41.06 8.52 54.94
N CYS A 711 41.29 9.84 55.04
CA CYS A 711 41.41 10.55 56.31
C CYS A 711 40.11 10.46 57.13
N ASP A 712 38.95 10.63 56.50
CA ASP A 712 37.66 10.53 57.18
C ASP A 712 37.38 9.10 57.70
N ALA A 713 37.77 8.08 56.92
CA ALA A 713 37.67 6.68 57.33
C ALA A 713 38.59 6.36 58.52
N LEU A 714 39.83 6.86 58.51
CA LEU A 714 40.78 6.70 59.61
C LEU A 714 40.29 7.42 60.88
N TYR A 715 39.71 8.61 60.74
CA TYR A 715 39.14 9.35 61.87
C TYR A 715 37.96 8.60 62.50
N LYS A 716 37.05 8.06 61.67
CA LYS A 716 35.95 7.20 62.13
C LYS A 716 36.43 5.92 62.79
N PHE A 717 37.49 5.30 62.27
CA PHE A 717 38.08 4.11 62.89
C PHE A 717 38.65 4.46 64.27
N HIS A 718 39.37 5.57 64.39
CA HIS A 718 39.91 6.05 65.66
C HIS A 718 38.82 6.32 66.69
N SER A 719 37.73 7.02 66.31
CA SER A 719 36.62 7.28 67.23
C SER A 719 35.94 5.98 67.69
N LEU A 720 35.71 5.02 66.80
CA LEU A 720 35.13 3.72 67.15
C LEU A 720 36.03 2.89 68.08
N THR A 721 37.35 2.96 67.92
CA THR A 721 38.28 2.32 68.84
C THR A 721 38.30 2.99 70.22
N MET A 722 38.23 4.32 70.27
CA MET A 722 38.17 5.04 71.54
C MET A 722 36.87 4.79 72.30
N ASP A 723 35.73 4.74 71.61
CA ASP A 723 34.44 4.37 72.22
C ASP A 723 34.50 2.95 72.82
N ARG A 724 35.07 1.97 72.11
CA ARG A 724 35.21 0.60 72.64
C ARG A 724 36.12 0.51 73.87
N ILE A 725 37.21 1.29 73.91
CA ILE A 725 38.12 1.33 75.06
C ILE A 725 37.43 2.03 76.24
N GLY A 726 36.63 3.08 76.00
CA GLY A 726 35.87 3.79 77.02
C GLY A 726 34.69 3.02 77.61
N THR A 727 34.11 2.07 76.86
CA THR A 727 33.04 1.17 77.36
C THR A 727 33.57 -0.11 78.02
N GLY A 728 34.89 -0.35 77.97
CA GLY A 728 35.56 -1.52 78.54
C GLY A 728 36.30 -1.25 79.86
N MET A 729 36.37 0.02 80.30
CA MET A 729 36.59 0.42 81.69
C MET A 729 35.25 0.71 82.34
#